data_AF-A0A4Y7SGH4-F1
#
_entry.id   AF-A0A4Y7SGH4-F1
#
_cell.length_a   1.000
_cell.length_b   1.000
_cell.length_c   1.000
_cell.angle_alpha   90.00
_cell.angle_beta   90.00
_cell.angle_gamma   90.00
#
_symmetry.space_group_name_H-M   'P 1'
#
loop_
_entity.id
_entity.type
_entity.pdbx_description
1 polymer ?
#
loop_
_entity_poly.entity_id
_entity_poly.type
_entity_poly.pdbx_seq_one_letter_code
_entity_poly.pdbx_strand_id
1 'polypeptide(L)'
;MSLEEQTRNMQERTFCKWLNTKLEANAYPPMSSLVQDLSDGVRLIQLMEIMGDTSLGRYNRNPRMRVQKAENVTKALEFITSRGVKLTNIGPEDIIDGNLKLILGMIWTLILRFTIADISEEGLSAKEGLLLWCQRKTAPYQDVKVQDFTHSWSDGLALCALIHCHRPDLLDYDRLDKEDRHGNTRLAFQIAADHLDIPQLLEVEDLCDSAKPDERSVMTYIASFFHAFSSMEQTETESRRVEKFADLMQSVWIIRTDYERRARLLLENLERIQSQWAASVFMGTYVDAKEQSAQFTTYKQTTKRTWVTERQDVITLFGNVQTKLKTYSLAEYVPPKGLAPLDLDAAWKRLLESEAKRSRAINAEIRKIKEGLRKKFADIANAFEARLHSISVELTMIEGPLEEQQQQAREIQTRIPQLSEDLALVADAEAECMAANVEENDYTVFTWQDLEFELGLLIQNIAKKISFIDNQIVSRDVTNLTPAQIEQFETTFRYFDKDETNTLNQMEMMSALASLGIVYSNQDVDYIYEQLVGDYGAVTFEAFINLLVDITEDQTTPTQLLESFQGIAHSKPFITELDLRLAHIPQSSIDYLLNAMPSSPPPDDGAEPEYDYVGWLDETMYTTITIHIQYNLTTAFAWVSSLRCTASGVSVNNECLSAFQDLKLGKKHKYILYALNAGNTEIVVEKTSSGTYEDFLGDLPEGEPRFAIFDFEFEKEDGGKRNKILFISWSPDGSKIKQKMVYASSKDALRRSLQGIAFEVQGTDLEEVSHETVLEKVSKGN
;
A
#
# COMPACT_ATOMS: atom_id res chain seq x y z
N MET A 1 -23.07 -14.67 -112.72
CA MET A 1 -24.00 -14.29 -111.64
C MET A 1 -23.93 -12.77 -111.52
N SER A 2 -25.05 -12.06 -111.48
CA SER A 2 -25.02 -10.60 -111.26
C SER A 2 -24.60 -10.31 -109.81
N LEU A 3 -24.05 -9.11 -109.54
CA LEU A 3 -23.69 -8.70 -108.18
C LEU A 3 -24.90 -8.80 -107.22
N GLU A 4 -26.08 -8.41 -107.68
CA GLU A 4 -27.34 -8.51 -106.93
C GLU A 4 -27.72 -9.96 -106.58
N GLU A 5 -27.45 -10.90 -107.49
CA GLU A 5 -27.73 -12.32 -107.28
C GLU A 5 -26.75 -12.96 -106.29
N GLN A 6 -25.47 -12.54 -106.31
CA GLN A 6 -24.46 -12.96 -105.32
C GLN A 6 -24.81 -12.47 -103.91
N THR A 7 -25.14 -11.18 -103.78
CA THR A 7 -25.57 -10.57 -102.50
C THR A 7 -26.81 -11.27 -101.94
N ARG A 8 -27.79 -11.57 -102.79
CA ARG A 8 -29.02 -12.28 -102.39
C ARG A 8 -28.72 -13.71 -101.90
N ASN A 9 -27.84 -14.43 -102.59
CA ASN A 9 -27.47 -15.81 -102.20
C ASN A 9 -26.68 -15.84 -100.87
N MET A 10 -25.78 -14.88 -100.66
CA MET A 10 -25.08 -14.69 -99.38
C MET A 10 -26.08 -14.44 -98.24
N GLN A 11 -27.03 -13.52 -98.45
CA GLN A 11 -28.04 -13.16 -97.45
C GLN A 11 -28.98 -14.33 -97.12
N GLU A 12 -29.43 -15.08 -98.12
CA GLU A 12 -30.24 -16.28 -97.91
C GLU A 12 -29.52 -17.32 -97.04
N ARG A 13 -28.26 -17.64 -97.36
CA ARG A 13 -27.48 -18.60 -96.56
C ARG A 13 -27.27 -18.11 -95.13
N THR A 14 -26.88 -16.84 -94.96
CA THR A 14 -26.60 -16.25 -93.64
C THR A 14 -27.84 -16.25 -92.77
N PHE A 15 -28.99 -15.82 -93.30
CA PHE A 15 -30.26 -15.79 -92.57
C PHE A 15 -30.77 -17.20 -92.26
N CYS A 16 -30.60 -18.14 -93.19
CA CYS A 16 -30.92 -19.55 -92.94
C CYS A 16 -30.08 -20.13 -91.80
N LYS A 17 -28.76 -19.96 -91.84
CA LYS A 17 -27.86 -20.37 -90.75
C LYS A 17 -28.25 -19.72 -89.43
N TRP A 18 -28.53 -18.41 -89.43
CA TRP A 18 -28.93 -17.69 -88.22
C TRP A 18 -30.23 -18.26 -87.63
N LEU A 19 -31.27 -18.49 -88.44
CA LEU A 19 -32.51 -19.12 -87.96
C LEU A 19 -32.27 -20.54 -87.44
N ASN A 20 -31.40 -21.31 -88.10
CA ASN A 20 -31.02 -22.65 -87.65
C ASN A 20 -30.34 -22.61 -86.27
N THR A 21 -29.53 -21.60 -85.95
CA THR A 21 -28.97 -21.46 -84.59
C THR A 21 -30.05 -21.38 -83.51
N LYS A 22 -31.22 -20.78 -83.83
CA LYS A 22 -32.35 -20.67 -82.89
C LYS A 22 -33.14 -21.97 -82.79
N LEU A 23 -33.34 -22.65 -83.92
CA LEU A 23 -34.01 -23.95 -83.99
C LEU A 23 -33.22 -25.04 -83.26
N GLU A 24 -31.92 -25.15 -83.53
CA GLU A 24 -31.03 -26.15 -82.96
C GLU A 24 -30.89 -25.99 -81.44
N ALA A 25 -30.80 -24.75 -80.95
CA ALA A 25 -30.80 -24.44 -79.51
C ALA A 25 -32.07 -24.96 -78.79
N ASN A 26 -33.17 -25.17 -79.52
CA ASN A 26 -34.45 -25.69 -79.01
C ASN A 26 -34.78 -27.10 -79.53
N ALA A 27 -33.75 -27.84 -80.00
CA ALA A 27 -33.86 -29.21 -80.50
C ALA A 27 -34.82 -29.39 -81.70
N TYR A 28 -35.04 -28.35 -82.50
CA TYR A 28 -35.77 -28.44 -83.76
C TYR A 28 -34.82 -28.77 -84.93
N PRO A 29 -35.26 -29.58 -85.91
CA PRO A 29 -34.45 -29.84 -87.10
C PRO A 29 -34.16 -28.57 -87.91
N PRO A 30 -32.95 -28.41 -88.46
CA PRO A 30 -32.56 -27.24 -89.24
C PRO A 30 -33.30 -27.18 -90.58
N MET A 31 -33.44 -25.96 -91.09
CA MET A 31 -33.99 -25.67 -92.42
C MET A 31 -32.89 -25.75 -93.48
N SER A 32 -33.29 -26.19 -94.67
CA SER A 32 -32.42 -26.29 -95.86
C SER A 32 -32.75 -25.24 -96.91
N SER A 33 -34.00 -24.76 -96.96
CA SER A 33 -34.46 -23.71 -97.87
C SER A 33 -35.47 -22.82 -97.19
N LEU A 34 -35.18 -21.52 -97.07
CA LEU A 34 -36.10 -20.53 -96.49
C LEU A 34 -37.44 -20.52 -97.22
N VAL A 35 -37.43 -20.70 -98.54
CA VAL A 35 -38.63 -20.68 -99.37
C VAL A 35 -39.53 -21.89 -99.07
N GLN A 36 -38.96 -23.10 -99.04
CA GLN A 36 -39.74 -24.31 -98.85
C GLN A 36 -40.18 -24.48 -97.39
N ASP A 37 -39.24 -24.30 -96.46
CA ASP A 37 -39.42 -24.63 -95.05
C ASP A 37 -40.29 -23.61 -94.28
N LEU A 38 -40.41 -22.37 -94.79
CA LEU A 38 -41.32 -21.36 -94.22
C LEU A 38 -42.70 -21.32 -94.89
N SER A 39 -42.87 -21.94 -96.07
CA SER A 39 -44.09 -21.84 -96.89
C SER A 39 -45.36 -22.37 -96.21
N ASP A 40 -45.21 -23.24 -95.22
CA ASP A 40 -46.32 -23.88 -94.50
C ASP A 40 -46.67 -23.18 -93.17
N GLY A 41 -45.86 -22.20 -92.78
CA GLY A 41 -46.00 -21.40 -91.57
C GLY A 41 -45.63 -22.10 -90.26
N VAL A 42 -45.36 -23.41 -90.24
CA VAL A 42 -45.07 -24.16 -89.01
C VAL A 42 -43.72 -23.73 -88.42
N ARG A 43 -42.67 -23.70 -89.25
CA ARG A 43 -41.34 -23.25 -88.83
C ARG A 43 -41.32 -21.80 -88.41
N LEU A 44 -42.07 -20.95 -89.12
CA LEU A 44 -42.18 -19.54 -88.80
C LEU A 44 -42.82 -19.34 -87.41
N ILE A 45 -43.89 -20.08 -87.08
CA ILE A 45 -44.47 -20.04 -85.74
C ILE A 45 -43.47 -20.50 -84.68
N GLN A 46 -42.78 -21.64 -84.89
CA GLN A 46 -41.79 -22.15 -83.93
C GLN A 46 -40.68 -21.12 -83.66
N LEU A 47 -40.17 -20.47 -84.70
CA LEU A 47 -39.19 -19.40 -84.58
C LEU A 47 -39.74 -18.22 -83.78
N MET A 48 -41.02 -17.84 -83.98
CA MET A 48 -41.65 -16.77 -83.21
C MET A 48 -41.87 -17.14 -81.75
N GLU A 49 -42.20 -18.40 -81.47
CA GLU A 49 -42.29 -18.90 -80.09
C GLU A 49 -40.93 -18.82 -79.40
N ILE A 50 -39.85 -19.22 -80.07
CA ILE A 50 -38.46 -19.18 -79.57
C ILE A 50 -38.01 -17.73 -79.34
N MET A 51 -38.14 -16.86 -80.34
CA MET A 51 -37.64 -15.49 -80.27
C MET A 51 -38.48 -14.59 -79.36
N GLY A 52 -39.75 -14.92 -79.18
CA GLY A 52 -40.67 -14.19 -78.33
C GLY A 52 -40.77 -14.71 -76.90
N ASP A 53 -40.22 -15.90 -76.63
CA ASP A 53 -40.36 -16.66 -75.38
C ASP A 53 -41.83 -16.81 -74.93
N THR A 54 -42.73 -17.08 -75.88
CA THR A 54 -44.16 -17.30 -75.60
C THR A 54 -44.76 -18.30 -76.57
N SER A 55 -45.68 -19.14 -76.11
CA SER A 55 -46.44 -19.98 -77.04
C SER A 55 -47.48 -19.15 -77.81
N LEU A 56 -47.54 -19.37 -79.13
CA LEU A 56 -48.58 -18.81 -79.99
C LEU A 56 -49.88 -19.63 -79.88
N GLY A 57 -49.94 -20.70 -79.07
CA GLY A 57 -51.12 -21.54 -78.88
C GLY A 57 -51.37 -22.50 -80.06
N ARG A 58 -52.62 -22.95 -80.25
CA ARG A 58 -52.92 -24.00 -81.25
C ARG A 58 -52.79 -23.49 -82.70
N TYR A 59 -52.03 -24.20 -83.53
CA TYR A 59 -51.89 -23.97 -84.97
C TYR A 59 -51.89 -25.31 -85.75
N ASN A 60 -51.98 -25.26 -87.07
CA ASN A 60 -52.03 -26.45 -87.92
C ASN A 60 -50.63 -27.07 -88.04
N ARG A 61 -50.37 -28.22 -87.39
CA ARG A 61 -49.02 -28.84 -87.40
C ARG A 61 -48.62 -29.47 -88.73
N ASN A 62 -49.60 -29.97 -89.49
CA ASN A 62 -49.39 -30.62 -90.79
C ASN A 62 -50.33 -30.00 -91.85
N PRO A 63 -50.14 -28.71 -92.20
CA PRO A 63 -51.07 -28.00 -93.08
C PRO A 63 -50.94 -28.49 -94.53
N ARG A 64 -52.01 -29.09 -95.06
CA ARG A 64 -52.05 -29.60 -96.46
C ARG A 64 -52.76 -28.63 -97.40
N MET A 65 -53.76 -27.92 -96.91
CA MET A 65 -54.52 -26.95 -97.69
C MET A 65 -53.85 -25.58 -97.63
N ARG A 66 -53.86 -24.83 -98.74
CA ARG A 66 -53.31 -23.46 -98.81
C ARG A 66 -53.89 -22.56 -97.71
N VAL A 67 -55.18 -22.69 -97.41
CA VAL A 67 -55.85 -21.96 -96.33
C VAL A 67 -55.23 -22.24 -94.96
N GLN A 68 -54.91 -23.50 -94.64
CA GLN A 68 -54.27 -23.87 -93.37
C GLN A 68 -52.85 -23.29 -93.25
N LYS A 69 -52.12 -23.22 -94.38
CA LYS A 69 -50.80 -22.57 -94.43
C LYS A 69 -50.93 -21.06 -94.22
N ALA A 70 -51.90 -20.42 -94.87
CA ALA A 70 -52.18 -19.00 -94.70
C ALA A 70 -52.59 -18.64 -93.28
N GLU A 71 -53.42 -19.45 -92.61
CA GLU A 71 -53.75 -19.28 -91.19
C GLU A 71 -52.51 -19.31 -90.29
N ASN A 72 -51.62 -20.29 -90.49
CA ASN A 72 -50.38 -20.39 -89.73
C ASN A 72 -49.47 -19.18 -89.95
N VAL A 73 -49.23 -18.80 -91.22
CA VAL A 73 -48.38 -17.67 -91.56
C VAL A 73 -48.97 -16.36 -91.01
N THR A 74 -50.28 -16.13 -91.18
CA THR A 74 -50.98 -14.95 -90.64
C THR A 74 -50.76 -14.83 -89.14
N LYS A 75 -50.92 -15.93 -88.42
CA LYS A 75 -50.71 -15.98 -86.98
C LYS A 75 -49.29 -15.58 -86.57
N ALA A 76 -48.28 -16.03 -87.31
CA ALA A 76 -46.90 -15.62 -87.06
C ALA A 76 -46.67 -14.13 -87.40
N LEU A 77 -47.21 -13.62 -88.52
CA LEU A 77 -47.08 -12.21 -88.90
C LEU A 77 -47.79 -11.26 -87.92
N GLU A 78 -48.95 -11.66 -87.39
CA GLU A 78 -49.66 -10.93 -86.34
C GLU A 78 -48.81 -10.85 -85.06
N PHE A 79 -48.15 -11.95 -84.68
CA PHE A 79 -47.24 -11.96 -83.54
C PHE A 79 -46.06 -11.00 -83.75
N ILE A 80 -45.44 -11.02 -84.93
CA ILE A 80 -44.34 -10.11 -85.29
C ILE A 80 -44.79 -8.65 -85.17
N THR A 81 -45.96 -8.33 -85.70
CA THR A 81 -46.55 -6.98 -85.65
C THR A 81 -46.84 -6.57 -84.21
N SER A 82 -47.35 -7.49 -83.38
CA SER A 82 -47.64 -7.24 -81.95
C SER A 82 -46.38 -6.91 -81.12
N ARG A 83 -45.19 -7.38 -81.55
CA ARG A 83 -43.90 -7.08 -80.91
C ARG A 83 -43.24 -5.79 -81.41
N GLY A 84 -43.99 -4.98 -82.16
CA GLY A 84 -43.59 -3.64 -82.60
C GLY A 84 -42.79 -3.61 -83.91
N VAL A 85 -42.76 -4.72 -84.67
CA VAL A 85 -42.11 -4.79 -85.98
C VAL A 85 -43.09 -4.36 -87.07
N LYS A 86 -42.71 -3.38 -87.89
CA LYS A 86 -43.52 -2.91 -89.02
C LYS A 86 -43.23 -3.75 -90.27
N LEU A 87 -44.18 -4.60 -90.65
CA LEU A 87 -44.13 -5.38 -91.89
C LEU A 87 -44.76 -4.56 -93.04
N THR A 88 -43.95 -3.82 -93.80
CA THR A 88 -44.42 -3.07 -94.97
C THR A 88 -44.40 -3.97 -96.21
N ASN A 89 -45.55 -4.16 -96.86
CA ASN A 89 -45.71 -4.95 -98.10
C ASN A 89 -45.34 -6.44 -97.97
N ILE A 90 -45.61 -7.07 -96.81
CA ILE A 90 -45.41 -8.51 -96.60
C ILE A 90 -46.73 -9.13 -96.11
N GLY A 91 -47.36 -9.94 -96.95
CA GLY A 91 -48.56 -10.70 -96.62
C GLY A 91 -48.31 -12.21 -96.50
N PRO A 92 -49.31 -12.98 -96.02
CA PRO A 92 -49.20 -14.44 -95.94
C PRO A 92 -48.94 -15.12 -97.30
N GLU A 93 -49.54 -14.59 -98.37
CA GLU A 93 -49.39 -15.14 -99.73
C GLU A 93 -47.94 -15.05 -100.22
N ASP A 94 -47.23 -13.98 -99.89
CA ASP A 94 -45.83 -13.77 -100.28
C ASP A 94 -44.89 -14.85 -99.70
N ILE A 95 -45.21 -15.37 -98.51
CA ILE A 95 -44.43 -16.41 -97.85
C ILE A 95 -44.81 -17.79 -98.39
N ILE A 96 -46.10 -18.05 -98.60
CA ILE A 96 -46.59 -19.32 -99.14
C ILE A 96 -46.12 -19.54 -100.58
N ASP A 97 -46.15 -18.48 -101.40
CA ASP A 97 -45.73 -18.52 -102.80
C ASP A 97 -44.21 -18.41 -102.98
N GLY A 98 -43.47 -18.23 -101.89
CA GLY A 98 -42.02 -18.30 -101.91
C GLY A 98 -41.33 -17.06 -102.47
N ASN A 99 -41.87 -15.87 -102.23
CA ASN A 99 -41.23 -14.61 -102.61
C ASN A 99 -39.98 -14.36 -101.76
N LEU A 100 -38.84 -14.90 -102.22
CA LEU A 100 -37.57 -14.85 -101.49
C LEU A 100 -37.18 -13.43 -101.05
N LYS A 101 -37.42 -12.40 -101.87
CA LYS A 101 -37.08 -11.01 -101.53
C LYS A 101 -37.86 -10.52 -100.31
N LEU A 102 -39.15 -10.85 -100.21
CA LEU A 102 -40.00 -10.47 -99.08
C LEU A 102 -39.73 -11.34 -97.85
N ILE A 103 -39.43 -12.63 -98.04
CA ILE A 103 -39.00 -13.54 -96.97
C ILE A 103 -37.71 -13.02 -96.31
N LEU A 104 -36.68 -12.69 -97.10
CA LEU A 104 -35.43 -12.10 -96.59
C LEU A 104 -35.68 -10.74 -95.92
N GLY A 105 -36.58 -9.92 -96.47
CA GLY A 105 -37.02 -8.67 -95.85
C GLY A 105 -37.62 -8.88 -94.46
N MET A 106 -38.53 -9.86 -94.32
CA MET A 106 -39.12 -10.23 -93.03
C MET A 106 -38.05 -10.72 -92.04
N ILE A 107 -37.20 -11.66 -92.44
CA ILE A 107 -36.17 -12.21 -91.56
C ILE A 107 -35.18 -11.13 -91.10
N TRP A 108 -34.82 -10.19 -91.99
CA TRP A 108 -34.03 -9.03 -91.61
C TRP A 108 -34.71 -8.20 -90.51
N THR A 109 -36.01 -7.91 -90.64
CA THR A 109 -36.72 -7.16 -89.60
C THR A 109 -36.75 -7.89 -88.26
N LEU A 110 -36.76 -9.23 -88.28
CA LEU A 110 -36.66 -10.07 -87.09
C LEU A 110 -35.26 -9.99 -86.46
N ILE A 111 -34.20 -10.17 -87.25
CA ILE A 111 -32.82 -10.04 -86.77
C ILE A 111 -32.59 -8.65 -86.18
N LEU A 112 -32.99 -7.61 -86.90
CA LEU A 112 -32.86 -6.24 -86.43
C LEU A 112 -33.57 -6.04 -85.10
N ARG A 113 -34.81 -6.55 -84.94
CA ARG A 113 -35.60 -6.34 -83.72
C ARG A 113 -35.13 -7.16 -82.52
N PHE A 114 -34.78 -8.42 -82.72
CA PHE A 114 -34.57 -9.40 -81.64
C PHE A 114 -33.10 -9.71 -81.39
N THR A 115 -32.19 -9.19 -82.22
CA THR A 115 -30.74 -9.38 -82.02
C THR A 115 -30.02 -8.04 -81.98
N ILE A 116 -30.34 -7.10 -82.86
CA ILE A 116 -29.54 -5.86 -82.95
C ILE A 116 -30.15 -4.72 -82.14
N ALA A 117 -31.48 -4.61 -82.06
CA ALA A 117 -32.18 -3.47 -81.46
C ALA A 117 -31.76 -3.18 -80.01
N ASP A 118 -31.46 -4.21 -79.24
CA ASP A 118 -31.10 -4.09 -77.82
C ASP A 118 -29.64 -3.65 -77.60
N ILE A 119 -28.84 -3.47 -78.67
CA ILE A 119 -27.44 -2.99 -78.66
C ILE A 119 -27.36 -1.45 -78.64
N SER A 120 -28.49 -0.75 -78.47
CA SER A 120 -28.57 0.71 -78.48
C SER A 120 -27.83 1.34 -77.29
N GLU A 121 -26.65 1.91 -77.52
CA GLU A 121 -25.94 2.80 -76.59
C GLU A 121 -26.23 4.29 -76.89
N GLU A 122 -26.27 5.13 -75.85
CA GLU A 122 -26.22 6.61 -75.95
C GLU A 122 -27.28 7.27 -76.85
N GLY A 123 -28.45 6.65 -77.01
CA GLY A 123 -29.55 7.19 -77.82
C GLY A 123 -29.34 7.08 -79.34
N LEU A 124 -28.32 6.33 -79.77
CA LEU A 124 -28.05 6.00 -81.17
C LEU A 124 -29.01 4.93 -81.69
N SER A 125 -29.14 4.84 -83.02
CA SER A 125 -29.81 3.67 -83.59
C SER A 125 -29.01 2.39 -83.29
N ALA A 126 -29.70 1.26 -83.22
CA ALA A 126 -29.08 -0.04 -82.94
C ALA A 126 -27.89 -0.41 -83.85
N LYS A 127 -27.94 0.03 -85.12
CA LYS A 127 -26.83 -0.12 -86.07
C LYS A 127 -25.63 0.75 -85.69
N GLU A 128 -25.88 2.00 -85.36
CA GLU A 128 -24.84 2.96 -84.95
C GLU A 128 -24.20 2.55 -83.62
N GLY A 129 -25.00 2.03 -82.67
CA GLY A 129 -24.51 1.47 -81.42
C GLY A 129 -23.57 0.28 -81.64
N LEU A 130 -23.95 -0.68 -82.49
CA LEU A 130 -23.09 -1.82 -82.84
C LEU A 130 -21.80 -1.35 -83.54
N LEU A 131 -21.89 -0.36 -84.44
CA LEU A 131 -20.71 0.17 -85.14
C LEU A 131 -19.77 0.88 -84.16
N LEU A 132 -20.31 1.69 -83.26
CA LEU A 132 -19.56 2.39 -82.22
C LEU A 132 -18.87 1.40 -81.28
N TRP A 133 -19.55 0.32 -80.89
CA TRP A 133 -18.93 -0.76 -80.11
C TRP A 133 -17.75 -1.38 -80.84
N CYS A 134 -17.90 -1.73 -82.12
CA CYS A 134 -16.78 -2.26 -82.92
C CYS A 134 -15.61 -1.27 -82.94
N GLN A 135 -15.88 0.01 -83.24
CA GLN A 135 -14.87 1.06 -83.27
C GLN A 135 -14.13 1.22 -81.94
N ARG A 136 -14.86 1.21 -80.81
CA ARG A 136 -14.27 1.31 -79.47
C ARG A 136 -13.36 0.13 -79.17
N LYS A 137 -13.79 -1.09 -79.50
CA LYS A 137 -13.02 -2.32 -79.25
C LYS A 137 -11.82 -2.48 -80.19
N THR A 138 -11.91 -1.99 -81.43
CA THR A 138 -10.79 -2.07 -82.39
C THR A 138 -9.90 -0.81 -82.42
N ALA A 139 -10.24 0.26 -81.71
CA ALA A 139 -9.46 1.51 -81.67
C ALA A 139 -7.96 1.33 -81.34
N PRO A 140 -7.53 0.38 -80.49
CA PRO A 140 -6.11 0.15 -80.21
C PRO A 140 -5.30 -0.42 -81.39
N TYR A 141 -5.96 -0.96 -82.42
CA TYR A 141 -5.30 -1.67 -83.52
C TYR A 141 -5.12 -0.75 -84.73
N GLN A 142 -3.87 -0.38 -85.02
CA GLN A 142 -3.56 0.64 -86.03
C GLN A 142 -3.99 0.26 -87.45
N ASP A 143 -3.92 -1.04 -87.78
CA ASP A 143 -4.26 -1.59 -89.09
C ASP A 143 -5.77 -1.74 -89.31
N VAL A 144 -6.60 -1.49 -88.28
CA VAL A 144 -8.05 -1.73 -88.33
C VAL A 144 -8.81 -0.41 -88.25
N LYS A 145 -9.63 -0.14 -89.27
CA LYS A 145 -10.53 1.02 -89.30
C LYS A 145 -11.94 0.59 -89.68
N VAL A 146 -12.76 0.35 -88.67
CA VAL A 146 -14.17 -0.04 -88.85
C VAL A 146 -15.02 1.20 -89.10
N GLN A 147 -15.55 1.34 -90.33
CA GLN A 147 -16.40 2.47 -90.75
C GLN A 147 -17.78 2.00 -91.24
N ASP A 148 -17.91 0.74 -91.64
CA ASP A 148 -19.14 0.16 -92.14
C ASP A 148 -19.27 -1.32 -91.77
N PHE A 149 -20.39 -1.95 -92.15
CA PHE A 149 -20.58 -3.40 -92.08
C PHE A 149 -20.44 -4.06 -93.45
N THR A 150 -19.56 -3.54 -94.31
CA THR A 150 -19.30 -4.09 -95.64
C THR A 150 -17.80 -4.30 -95.83
N HIS A 151 -17.09 -3.32 -96.37
CA HIS A 151 -15.67 -3.41 -96.72
C HIS A 151 -14.74 -3.48 -95.51
N SER A 152 -15.09 -2.84 -94.38
CA SER A 152 -14.26 -2.80 -93.17
C SER A 152 -13.93 -4.17 -92.56
N TRP A 153 -14.60 -5.23 -93.02
CA TRP A 153 -14.47 -6.60 -92.50
C TRP A 153 -13.83 -7.57 -93.50
N SER A 154 -13.53 -7.10 -94.71
CA SER A 154 -13.17 -7.93 -95.86
C SER A 154 -11.73 -8.47 -95.85
N ASP A 155 -10.88 -7.98 -94.95
CA ASP A 155 -9.51 -8.45 -94.74
C ASP A 155 -9.37 -9.40 -93.53
N GLY A 156 -10.45 -9.63 -92.78
CA GLY A 156 -10.48 -10.45 -91.58
C GLY A 156 -9.82 -9.83 -90.35
N LEU A 157 -9.08 -8.72 -90.48
CA LEU A 157 -8.31 -8.12 -89.39
C LEU A 157 -9.23 -7.55 -88.30
N ALA A 158 -10.35 -6.94 -88.69
CA ALA A 158 -11.35 -6.44 -87.73
C ALA A 158 -11.95 -7.56 -86.86
N LEU A 159 -12.18 -8.75 -87.42
CA LEU A 159 -12.66 -9.92 -86.67
C LEU A 159 -11.60 -10.41 -85.69
N CYS A 160 -10.36 -10.57 -86.15
CA CYS A 160 -9.23 -10.95 -85.30
C CYS A 160 -9.01 -9.96 -84.16
N ALA A 161 -9.10 -8.66 -84.43
CA ALA A 161 -8.95 -7.60 -83.42
C ALA A 161 -10.06 -7.65 -82.36
N LEU A 162 -11.32 -7.89 -82.76
CA LEU A 162 -12.42 -8.08 -81.82
C LEU A 162 -12.20 -9.28 -80.90
N ILE A 163 -11.71 -10.40 -81.44
CA ILE A 163 -11.39 -11.59 -80.65
C ILE A 163 -10.25 -11.29 -79.69
N HIS A 164 -9.11 -10.78 -80.17
CA HIS A 164 -7.94 -10.51 -79.35
C HIS A 164 -8.21 -9.47 -78.25
N CYS A 165 -9.06 -8.47 -78.51
CA CYS A 165 -9.42 -7.45 -77.52
C CYS A 165 -10.13 -8.04 -76.28
N HIS A 166 -10.93 -9.09 -76.46
CA HIS A 166 -11.69 -9.72 -75.36
C HIS A 166 -11.01 -10.99 -74.83
N ARG A 167 -10.34 -11.72 -75.72
CA ARG A 167 -9.69 -13.01 -75.45
C ARG A 167 -8.31 -13.05 -76.13
N PRO A 168 -7.33 -12.31 -75.59
CA PRO A 168 -5.99 -12.26 -76.17
C PRO A 168 -5.25 -13.60 -76.11
N ASP A 169 -5.72 -14.53 -75.27
CA ASP A 169 -5.21 -15.89 -75.15
C ASP A 169 -5.52 -16.78 -76.37
N LEU A 170 -6.53 -16.43 -77.18
CA LEU A 170 -6.99 -17.27 -78.29
C LEU A 170 -6.30 -16.95 -79.63
N LEU A 171 -5.73 -15.76 -79.79
CA LEU A 171 -5.16 -15.31 -81.06
C LEU A 171 -4.03 -14.31 -80.80
N ASP A 172 -2.85 -14.52 -81.39
CA ASP A 172 -1.76 -13.52 -81.35
C ASP A 172 -1.91 -12.57 -82.54
N TYR A 173 -2.44 -11.37 -82.31
CA TYR A 173 -2.77 -10.43 -83.38
C TYR A 173 -1.54 -9.91 -84.12
N ASP A 174 -0.43 -9.67 -83.41
CA ASP A 174 0.77 -9.06 -83.98
C ASP A 174 1.53 -10.01 -84.91
N ARG A 175 1.31 -11.33 -84.76
CA ARG A 175 1.90 -12.37 -85.62
C ARG A 175 1.10 -12.68 -86.88
N LEU A 176 -0.07 -12.09 -87.05
CA LEU A 176 -0.89 -12.31 -88.26
C LEU A 176 -0.22 -11.68 -89.49
N ASP A 177 -0.26 -12.39 -90.61
CA ASP A 177 0.05 -11.82 -91.91
C ASP A 177 -1.11 -10.90 -92.32
N LYS A 178 -0.86 -9.58 -92.33
CA LYS A 178 -1.89 -8.56 -92.60
C LYS A 178 -2.39 -8.60 -94.04
N GLU A 179 -1.64 -9.21 -94.96
CA GLU A 179 -2.02 -9.34 -96.37
C GLU A 179 -2.86 -10.61 -96.63
N ASP A 180 -2.85 -11.61 -95.72
CA ASP A 180 -3.60 -12.86 -95.89
C ASP A 180 -5.07 -12.75 -95.44
N ARG A 181 -5.87 -12.10 -96.29
CA ARG A 181 -7.30 -11.83 -96.05
C ARG A 181 -8.12 -13.10 -95.77
N HIS A 182 -7.87 -14.19 -96.53
CA HIS A 182 -8.61 -15.45 -96.38
C HIS A 182 -8.15 -16.22 -95.14
N GLY A 183 -6.84 -16.26 -94.87
CA GLY A 183 -6.29 -16.91 -93.68
C GLY A 183 -6.78 -16.26 -92.39
N ASN A 184 -6.71 -14.92 -92.31
CA ASN A 184 -7.18 -14.17 -91.14
C ASN A 184 -8.67 -14.38 -90.89
N THR A 185 -9.50 -14.29 -91.93
CA THR A 185 -10.95 -14.49 -91.80
C THR A 185 -11.29 -15.92 -91.38
N ARG A 186 -10.64 -16.92 -91.99
CA ARG A 186 -10.83 -18.34 -91.64
C ARG A 186 -10.45 -18.61 -90.19
N LEU A 187 -9.31 -18.08 -89.74
CA LEU A 187 -8.84 -18.22 -88.36
C LEU A 187 -9.85 -17.60 -87.39
N ALA A 188 -10.32 -16.39 -87.65
CA ALA A 188 -11.30 -15.72 -86.79
C ALA A 188 -12.62 -16.52 -86.70
N PHE A 189 -13.11 -17.06 -87.82
CA PHE A 189 -14.34 -17.88 -87.82
C PHE A 189 -14.15 -19.19 -87.06
N GLN A 190 -13.01 -19.87 -87.22
CA GLN A 190 -12.70 -21.10 -86.51
C GLN A 190 -12.64 -20.86 -85.00
N ILE A 191 -11.90 -19.84 -84.55
CA ILE A 191 -11.81 -19.51 -83.12
C ILE A 191 -13.19 -19.13 -82.56
N ALA A 192 -13.99 -18.38 -83.31
CA ALA A 192 -15.33 -18.00 -82.90
C ALA A 192 -16.25 -19.22 -82.70
N ALA A 193 -16.20 -20.19 -83.60
CA ALA A 193 -17.00 -21.41 -83.50
C ALA A 193 -16.49 -22.36 -82.40
N ASP A 194 -15.19 -22.63 -82.36
CA ASP A 194 -14.61 -23.67 -81.51
C ASP A 194 -14.43 -23.24 -80.05
N HIS A 195 -14.26 -21.94 -79.79
CA HIS A 195 -13.90 -21.43 -78.46
C HIS A 195 -14.84 -20.37 -77.88
N LEU A 196 -15.69 -19.74 -78.71
CA LEU A 196 -16.60 -18.67 -78.28
C LEU A 196 -18.08 -19.03 -78.47
N ASP A 197 -18.38 -20.24 -78.94
CA ASP A 197 -19.74 -20.71 -79.25
C ASP A 197 -20.51 -19.76 -80.20
N ILE A 198 -19.80 -19.09 -81.11
CA ILE A 198 -20.36 -18.21 -82.15
C ILE A 198 -20.44 -19.00 -83.47
N PRO A 199 -21.64 -19.45 -83.91
CA PRO A 199 -21.75 -20.28 -85.11
C PRO A 199 -21.38 -19.49 -86.37
N GLN A 200 -20.55 -20.07 -87.24
CA GLN A 200 -20.12 -19.42 -88.48
C GLN A 200 -21.30 -19.16 -89.44
N LEU A 201 -21.80 -17.92 -89.48
CA LEU A 201 -22.93 -17.54 -90.34
C LEU A 201 -22.51 -17.15 -91.77
N LEU A 202 -21.26 -16.73 -91.95
CA LEU A 202 -20.71 -16.27 -93.23
C LEU A 202 -19.68 -17.28 -93.78
N GLU A 203 -19.56 -17.36 -95.11
CA GLU A 203 -18.41 -18.03 -95.73
C GLU A 203 -17.24 -17.05 -95.89
N VAL A 204 -16.02 -17.57 -95.96
CA VAL A 204 -14.80 -16.73 -96.10
C VAL A 204 -14.84 -15.98 -97.43
N GLU A 205 -15.22 -16.67 -98.50
CA GLU A 205 -15.30 -16.14 -99.86
C GLU A 205 -16.35 -15.02 -99.95
N ASP A 206 -17.47 -15.15 -99.24
CA ASP A 206 -18.55 -14.16 -99.23
C ASP A 206 -18.12 -12.81 -98.64
N LEU A 207 -17.12 -12.82 -97.76
CA LEU A 207 -16.59 -11.64 -97.09
C LEU A 207 -15.34 -11.08 -97.80
N CYS A 208 -14.44 -11.95 -98.27
CA CYS A 208 -13.15 -11.54 -98.86
C CYS A 208 -13.23 -11.23 -100.37
N ASP A 209 -13.97 -12.04 -101.13
CA ASP A 209 -13.99 -11.97 -102.61
C ASP A 209 -15.09 -11.06 -103.14
N SER A 210 -16.10 -10.75 -102.31
CA SER A 210 -17.18 -9.85 -102.70
C SER A 210 -16.69 -8.42 -102.84
N ALA A 211 -16.94 -7.81 -103.99
CA ALA A 211 -16.66 -6.40 -104.22
C ALA A 211 -17.42 -5.48 -103.25
N LYS A 212 -18.53 -5.94 -102.67
CA LYS A 212 -19.24 -5.28 -101.57
C LYS A 212 -20.03 -6.33 -100.78
N PRO A 213 -19.52 -6.80 -99.63
CA PRO A 213 -20.24 -7.75 -98.78
C PRO A 213 -21.63 -7.23 -98.39
N ASP A 214 -22.61 -8.13 -98.22
CA ASP A 214 -23.96 -7.75 -97.82
C ASP A 214 -23.99 -7.20 -96.39
N GLU A 215 -24.36 -5.92 -96.26
CA GLU A 215 -24.33 -5.21 -94.98
C GLU A 215 -25.16 -5.91 -93.89
N ARG A 216 -26.32 -6.43 -94.27
CA ARG A 216 -27.24 -7.09 -93.34
C ARG A 216 -26.67 -8.42 -92.83
N SER A 217 -26.05 -9.19 -93.72
CA SER A 217 -25.40 -10.46 -93.38
C SER A 217 -24.22 -10.24 -92.43
N VAL A 218 -23.36 -9.26 -92.71
CA VAL A 218 -22.23 -8.90 -91.84
C VAL A 218 -22.73 -8.40 -90.48
N MET A 219 -23.69 -7.47 -90.45
CA MET A 219 -24.29 -7.00 -89.19
C MET A 219 -24.85 -8.14 -88.33
N THR A 220 -25.53 -9.10 -88.96
CA THR A 220 -26.10 -10.26 -88.27
C THR A 220 -25.00 -11.06 -87.56
N TYR A 221 -23.88 -11.27 -88.24
CA TYR A 221 -22.78 -12.04 -87.68
C TYR A 221 -22.01 -11.27 -86.60
N ILE A 222 -21.72 -9.99 -86.82
CA ILE A 222 -21.04 -9.14 -85.83
C ILE A 222 -21.90 -8.97 -84.57
N ALA A 223 -23.22 -8.92 -84.70
CA ALA A 223 -24.11 -8.90 -83.55
C ALA A 223 -23.97 -10.18 -82.68
N SER A 224 -23.69 -11.35 -83.27
CA SER A 224 -23.40 -12.56 -82.50
C SER A 224 -22.12 -12.43 -81.65
N PHE A 225 -21.08 -11.78 -82.18
CA PHE A 225 -19.87 -11.45 -81.40
C PHE A 225 -20.17 -10.48 -80.26
N PHE A 226 -20.98 -9.45 -80.51
CA PHE A 226 -21.39 -8.50 -79.47
C PHE A 226 -22.08 -9.21 -78.31
N HIS A 227 -23.05 -10.08 -78.59
CA HIS A 227 -23.80 -10.81 -77.56
C HIS A 227 -22.92 -11.77 -76.76
N ALA A 228 -22.06 -12.53 -77.45
CA ALA A 228 -21.13 -13.45 -76.79
C ALA A 228 -20.21 -12.70 -75.81
N PHE A 229 -19.54 -11.65 -76.28
CA PHE A 229 -18.61 -10.91 -75.42
C PHE A 229 -19.30 -10.09 -74.33
N SER A 230 -20.47 -9.49 -74.60
CA SER A 230 -21.24 -8.76 -73.59
C SER A 230 -21.72 -9.70 -72.47
N SER A 231 -22.18 -10.91 -72.81
CA SER A 231 -22.57 -11.92 -71.84
C SER A 231 -21.39 -12.37 -70.96
N MET A 232 -20.19 -12.49 -71.55
CA MET A 232 -18.97 -12.83 -70.82
C MET A 232 -18.57 -11.72 -69.83
N GLU A 233 -18.54 -10.45 -70.29
CA GLU A 233 -18.22 -9.29 -69.43
C GLU A 233 -19.23 -9.12 -68.28
N GLN A 234 -20.52 -9.36 -68.55
CA GLN A 234 -21.56 -9.35 -67.52
C GLN A 234 -21.30 -10.42 -66.46
N THR A 235 -21.02 -11.66 -66.89
CA THR A 235 -20.72 -12.79 -65.99
C THR A 235 -19.49 -12.51 -65.12
N GLU A 236 -18.44 -11.90 -65.69
CA GLU A 236 -17.25 -11.51 -64.94
C GLU A 236 -17.56 -10.40 -63.91
N THR A 237 -18.35 -9.40 -64.30
CA THR A 237 -18.75 -8.31 -63.40
C THR A 237 -19.59 -8.83 -62.23
N GLU A 238 -20.53 -9.74 -62.49
CA GLU A 238 -21.32 -10.42 -61.47
C GLU A 238 -20.43 -11.26 -60.54
N SER A 239 -19.49 -12.01 -61.09
CA SER A 239 -18.50 -12.80 -60.33
C SER A 239 -17.65 -11.92 -59.40
N ARG A 240 -17.12 -10.80 -59.90
CA ARG A 240 -16.33 -9.85 -59.10
C ARG A 240 -17.15 -9.21 -57.98
N ARG A 241 -18.45 -9.00 -58.17
CA ARG A 241 -19.35 -8.50 -57.10
C ARG A 241 -19.50 -9.52 -55.99
N VAL A 242 -19.67 -10.80 -56.35
CA VAL A 242 -19.77 -11.90 -55.38
C VAL A 242 -18.44 -12.08 -54.63
N GLU A 243 -17.31 -12.03 -55.33
CA GLU A 243 -15.96 -12.11 -54.73
C GLU A 243 -15.76 -11.00 -53.67
N LYS A 244 -16.01 -9.74 -54.03
CA LYS A 244 -15.90 -8.61 -53.10
C LYS A 244 -16.82 -8.74 -51.89
N PHE A 245 -18.02 -9.29 -52.09
CA PHE A 245 -18.95 -9.55 -50.99
C PHE A 245 -18.46 -10.68 -50.08
N ALA A 246 -17.89 -11.74 -50.65
CA ALA A 246 -17.29 -12.84 -49.89
C ALA A 246 -16.11 -12.35 -49.03
N ASP A 247 -15.21 -11.53 -49.59
CA ASP A 247 -14.09 -10.91 -48.86
C ASP A 247 -14.56 -10.05 -47.68
N LEU A 248 -15.60 -9.23 -47.91
CA LEU A 248 -16.23 -8.43 -46.87
C LEU A 248 -16.76 -9.33 -45.74
N MET A 249 -17.51 -10.37 -46.09
CA MET A 249 -18.11 -11.29 -45.12
C MET A 249 -17.06 -12.10 -44.35
N GLN A 250 -15.98 -12.54 -45.02
CA GLN A 250 -14.86 -13.19 -44.36
C GLN A 250 -14.19 -12.24 -43.35
N SER A 251 -13.97 -10.99 -43.74
CA SER A 251 -13.41 -9.98 -42.84
C SER A 251 -14.33 -9.73 -41.62
N VAL A 252 -15.65 -9.65 -41.81
CA VAL A 252 -16.61 -9.54 -40.71
C VAL A 252 -16.57 -10.78 -39.81
N TRP A 253 -16.47 -11.98 -40.38
CA TRP A 253 -16.41 -13.23 -39.63
C TRP A 253 -15.17 -13.31 -38.73
N ILE A 254 -14.00 -12.89 -39.22
CA ILE A 254 -12.76 -12.85 -38.43
C ILE A 254 -12.94 -11.96 -37.19
N ILE A 255 -13.47 -10.75 -37.38
CA ILE A 255 -13.61 -9.77 -36.28
C ILE A 255 -14.68 -10.25 -35.26
N ARG A 256 -15.78 -10.86 -35.72
CA ARG A 256 -16.79 -11.49 -34.84
C ARG A 256 -16.20 -12.63 -34.00
N THR A 257 -15.44 -13.50 -34.64
CA THR A 257 -14.81 -14.66 -33.96
C THR A 257 -13.78 -14.20 -32.94
N ASP A 258 -12.99 -13.15 -33.25
CA ASP A 258 -12.06 -12.55 -32.31
C ASP A 258 -12.77 -11.95 -31.09
N TYR A 259 -13.87 -11.22 -31.32
CA TYR A 259 -14.72 -10.71 -30.24
C TYR A 259 -15.21 -11.82 -29.32
N GLU A 260 -15.81 -12.87 -29.87
CA GLU A 260 -16.36 -13.97 -29.06
C GLU A 260 -15.28 -14.69 -28.26
N ARG A 261 -14.10 -14.92 -28.85
CA ARG A 261 -12.96 -15.55 -28.17
C ARG A 261 -12.48 -14.69 -27.00
N ARG A 262 -12.23 -13.40 -27.24
CA ARG A 262 -11.70 -12.46 -26.25
C ARG A 262 -12.70 -12.20 -25.12
N ALA A 263 -13.97 -12.00 -25.45
CA ALA A 263 -15.04 -11.82 -24.47
C ALA A 263 -15.18 -13.04 -23.54
N ARG A 264 -15.16 -14.26 -24.10
CA ARG A 264 -15.24 -15.51 -23.32
C ARG A 264 -14.05 -15.67 -22.37
N LEU A 265 -12.84 -15.45 -22.88
CA LEU A 265 -11.62 -15.54 -22.07
C LEU A 265 -11.61 -14.51 -20.93
N LEU A 266 -12.08 -13.30 -21.19
CA LEU A 266 -12.20 -12.28 -20.15
C LEU A 266 -13.18 -12.74 -19.07
N LEU A 267 -14.39 -13.15 -19.44
CA LEU A 267 -15.41 -13.63 -18.49
C LEU A 267 -14.91 -14.79 -17.61
N GLU A 268 -14.27 -15.78 -18.21
CA GLU A 268 -13.69 -16.93 -17.50
C GLU A 268 -12.63 -16.48 -16.48
N ASN A 269 -11.76 -15.55 -16.87
CA ASN A 269 -10.75 -15.01 -15.97
C ASN A 269 -11.37 -14.23 -14.80
N LEU A 270 -12.43 -13.46 -15.05
CA LEU A 270 -13.15 -12.75 -13.99
C LEU A 270 -13.79 -13.72 -13.00
N GLU A 271 -14.39 -14.81 -13.47
CA GLU A 271 -15.00 -15.82 -12.61
C GLU A 271 -13.97 -16.62 -11.82
N ARG A 272 -12.85 -16.99 -12.45
CA ARG A 272 -11.75 -17.74 -11.83
C ARG A 272 -11.14 -16.98 -10.66
N ILE A 273 -10.83 -15.69 -10.81
CA ILE A 273 -10.22 -14.92 -9.72
C ILE A 273 -11.17 -14.73 -8.53
N GLN A 274 -12.47 -14.55 -8.80
CA GLN A 274 -13.49 -14.46 -7.76
C GLN A 274 -13.58 -15.77 -6.98
N SER A 275 -13.52 -16.90 -7.68
CA SER A 275 -13.50 -18.24 -7.07
C SER A 275 -12.25 -18.45 -6.21
N GLN A 276 -11.08 -17.99 -6.68
CA GLN A 276 -9.84 -18.03 -5.90
C GLN A 276 -9.94 -17.21 -4.60
N TRP A 277 -10.51 -16.01 -4.65
CA TRP A 277 -10.75 -15.20 -3.44
C TRP A 277 -11.81 -15.80 -2.52
N ALA A 278 -12.82 -16.47 -3.06
CA ALA A 278 -13.82 -17.16 -2.24
C ALA A 278 -13.24 -18.38 -1.51
N ALA A 279 -12.27 -19.07 -2.13
CA ALA A 279 -11.62 -20.24 -1.56
C ALA A 279 -10.45 -19.92 -0.61
N SER A 280 -9.90 -18.70 -0.66
CA SER A 280 -8.79 -18.29 0.21
C SER A 280 -9.20 -18.17 1.68
N VAL A 281 -8.36 -18.67 2.58
CA VAL A 281 -8.55 -18.64 4.04
C VAL A 281 -7.38 -17.92 4.70
N PHE A 282 -7.63 -17.26 5.83
CA PHE A 282 -6.56 -16.66 6.65
C PHE A 282 -6.05 -17.66 7.68
N MET A 283 -4.73 -17.75 7.82
CA MET A 283 -4.09 -18.61 8.83
C MET A 283 -4.11 -17.99 10.24
N GLY A 284 -4.56 -16.73 10.35
CA GLY A 284 -4.65 -16.00 11.62
C GLY A 284 -3.35 -15.30 12.06
N THR A 285 -2.27 -15.40 11.27
CA THR A 285 -1.01 -14.70 11.54
C THR A 285 -0.94 -13.37 10.78
N TYR A 286 -0.26 -12.38 11.35
CA TYR A 286 -0.10 -11.07 10.71
C TYR A 286 0.65 -11.17 9.38
N VAL A 287 1.67 -12.04 9.31
CA VAL A 287 2.50 -12.26 8.12
C VAL A 287 1.65 -12.77 6.95
N ASP A 288 0.80 -13.78 7.18
CA ASP A 288 -0.11 -14.30 6.14
C ASP A 288 -1.10 -13.22 5.67
N ALA A 289 -1.75 -12.53 6.60
CA ALA A 289 -2.70 -11.47 6.25
C ALA A 289 -2.04 -10.33 5.45
N LYS A 290 -0.78 -9.99 5.75
CA LYS A 290 0.01 -9.01 4.99
C LYS A 290 0.45 -9.53 3.63
N GLU A 291 0.83 -10.79 3.52
CA GLU A 291 1.15 -11.40 2.23
C GLU A 291 -0.07 -11.40 1.30
N GLN A 292 -1.24 -11.82 1.81
CA GLN A 292 -2.49 -11.77 1.04
C GLN A 292 -2.87 -10.33 0.63
N SER A 293 -2.60 -9.34 1.50
CA SER A 293 -2.75 -7.91 1.16
C SER A 293 -1.80 -7.47 0.04
N ALA A 294 -0.54 -7.91 0.07
CA ALA A 294 0.46 -7.60 -0.95
C ALA A 294 0.07 -8.22 -2.30
N GLN A 295 -0.26 -9.51 -2.32
CA GLN A 295 -0.73 -10.22 -3.52
C GLN A 295 -1.97 -9.54 -4.14
N PHE A 296 -2.94 -9.13 -3.31
CA PHE A 296 -4.12 -8.40 -3.76
C PHE A 296 -3.77 -7.03 -4.36
N THR A 297 -2.78 -6.33 -3.78
CA THR A 297 -2.26 -5.06 -4.32
C THR A 297 -1.57 -5.26 -5.66
N THR A 298 -0.73 -6.30 -5.79
CA THR A 298 -0.09 -6.68 -7.05
C THR A 298 -1.13 -6.96 -8.12
N TYR A 299 -2.15 -7.77 -7.83
CA TYR A 299 -3.27 -8.01 -8.75
C TYR A 299 -3.92 -6.71 -9.27
N LYS A 300 -4.17 -5.74 -8.37
CA LYS A 300 -4.77 -4.44 -8.75
C LYS A 300 -3.86 -3.61 -9.65
N GLN A 301 -2.55 -3.72 -9.49
CA GLN A 301 -1.56 -2.96 -10.26
C GLN A 301 -1.18 -3.63 -11.58
N THR A 302 -1.33 -4.95 -11.70
CA THR A 302 -0.96 -5.72 -12.89
C THR A 302 -2.19 -6.26 -13.63
N THR A 303 -2.70 -7.42 -13.23
CA THR A 303 -3.76 -8.18 -13.91
C THR A 303 -5.06 -7.39 -14.08
N LYS A 304 -5.50 -6.65 -13.05
CA LYS A 304 -6.72 -5.83 -13.18
C LYS A 304 -6.58 -4.77 -14.28
N ARG A 305 -5.39 -4.17 -14.43
CA ARG A 305 -5.16 -3.13 -15.46
C ARG A 305 -5.25 -3.72 -16.85
N THR A 306 -4.65 -4.89 -17.08
CA THR A 306 -4.75 -5.57 -18.38
C THR A 306 -6.19 -5.92 -18.73
N TRP A 307 -6.99 -6.35 -17.76
CA TRP A 307 -8.41 -6.61 -17.99
C TRP A 307 -9.27 -5.36 -18.21
N VAL A 308 -8.92 -4.22 -17.60
CA VAL A 308 -9.58 -2.93 -17.90
C VAL A 308 -9.38 -2.57 -19.38
N THR A 309 -8.13 -2.66 -19.86
CA THR A 309 -7.81 -2.43 -21.27
C THR A 309 -8.54 -3.43 -22.17
N GLU A 310 -8.45 -4.73 -21.86
CA GLU A 310 -9.10 -5.78 -22.65
C GLU A 310 -10.61 -5.59 -22.74
N ARG A 311 -11.29 -5.22 -21.64
CA ARG A 311 -12.72 -4.91 -21.64
C ARG A 311 -13.04 -3.77 -22.61
N GLN A 312 -12.24 -2.71 -22.61
CA GLN A 312 -12.43 -1.57 -23.51
C GLN A 312 -12.23 -1.97 -24.97
N ASP A 313 -11.19 -2.74 -25.26
CA ASP A 313 -10.87 -3.20 -26.61
C ASP A 313 -11.97 -4.13 -27.14
N VAL A 314 -12.48 -5.05 -26.32
CA VAL A 314 -13.57 -5.97 -26.70
C VAL A 314 -14.88 -5.21 -26.98
N ILE A 315 -15.21 -4.20 -26.17
CA ILE A 315 -16.39 -3.33 -26.42
C ILE A 315 -16.20 -2.54 -27.73
N THR A 316 -15.00 -2.02 -27.97
CA THR A 316 -14.68 -1.30 -29.21
C THR A 316 -14.75 -2.22 -30.42
N LEU A 317 -14.26 -3.46 -30.29
CA LEU A 317 -14.32 -4.48 -31.34
C LEU A 317 -15.76 -4.80 -31.72
N PHE A 318 -16.65 -4.94 -30.73
CA PHE A 318 -18.09 -5.09 -30.98
C PHE A 318 -18.67 -3.89 -31.74
N GLY A 319 -18.36 -2.67 -31.29
CA GLY A 319 -18.78 -1.44 -31.97
C GLY A 319 -18.29 -1.36 -33.42
N ASN A 320 -17.05 -1.80 -33.69
CA ASN A 320 -16.48 -1.88 -35.02
C ASN A 320 -17.22 -2.90 -35.90
N VAL A 321 -17.58 -4.07 -35.37
CA VAL A 321 -18.42 -5.06 -36.07
C VAL A 321 -19.76 -4.44 -36.46
N GLN A 322 -20.44 -3.78 -35.51
CA GLN A 322 -21.74 -3.15 -35.80
C GLN A 322 -21.63 -2.04 -36.84
N THR A 323 -20.62 -1.19 -36.71
CA THR A 323 -20.38 -0.09 -37.66
C THR A 323 -20.12 -0.66 -39.05
N LYS A 324 -19.27 -1.69 -39.17
CA LYS A 324 -18.96 -2.33 -40.46
C LYS A 324 -20.22 -2.91 -41.10
N LEU A 325 -21.07 -3.61 -40.34
CA LEU A 325 -22.33 -4.16 -40.86
C LEU A 325 -23.29 -3.06 -41.32
N LYS A 326 -23.43 -2.00 -40.52
CA LYS A 326 -24.30 -0.86 -40.82
C LYS A 326 -23.85 -0.10 -42.07
N THR A 327 -22.55 0.08 -42.27
CA THR A 327 -21.99 0.71 -43.48
C THR A 327 -22.45 0.01 -44.76
N TYR A 328 -22.59 -1.31 -44.73
CA TYR A 328 -23.04 -2.12 -45.87
C TYR A 328 -24.53 -2.48 -45.81
N SER A 329 -25.31 -1.84 -44.94
CA SER A 329 -26.75 -2.12 -44.73
C SER A 329 -27.05 -3.60 -44.46
N LEU A 330 -26.13 -4.29 -43.77
CA LEU A 330 -26.27 -5.68 -43.37
C LEU A 330 -26.98 -5.80 -42.01
N ALA A 331 -27.52 -6.98 -41.74
CA ALA A 331 -28.16 -7.29 -40.46
C ALA A 331 -27.20 -7.08 -39.29
N GLU A 332 -27.73 -6.50 -38.22
CA GLU A 332 -27.00 -6.25 -36.98
C GLU A 332 -26.45 -7.55 -36.39
N TYR A 333 -25.24 -7.49 -35.83
CA TYR A 333 -24.66 -8.66 -35.18
C TYR A 333 -25.29 -8.88 -33.81
N VAL A 334 -25.80 -10.09 -33.57
CA VAL A 334 -26.26 -10.51 -32.25
C VAL A 334 -25.27 -11.54 -31.70
N PRO A 335 -24.57 -11.23 -30.59
CA PRO A 335 -23.60 -12.14 -30.02
C PRO A 335 -24.27 -13.35 -29.35
N PRO A 336 -23.56 -14.48 -29.19
CA PRO A 336 -24.07 -15.63 -28.45
C PRO A 336 -24.49 -15.27 -27.01
N LYS A 337 -25.43 -16.04 -26.45
CA LYS A 337 -25.94 -15.80 -25.09
C LYS A 337 -24.80 -15.72 -24.07
N GLY A 338 -24.81 -14.68 -23.23
CA GLY A 338 -23.79 -14.45 -22.20
C GLY A 338 -22.55 -13.72 -22.69
N LEU A 339 -22.44 -13.39 -23.98
CA LEU A 339 -21.34 -12.64 -24.57
C LEU A 339 -21.75 -11.23 -25.00
N ALA A 340 -22.92 -10.72 -24.61
CA ALA A 340 -23.28 -9.35 -24.95
C ALA A 340 -22.42 -8.35 -24.17
N PRO A 341 -22.23 -7.11 -24.68
CA PRO A 341 -21.55 -6.05 -23.92
C PRO A 341 -22.16 -5.82 -22.52
N LEU A 342 -23.49 -5.98 -22.39
CA LEU A 342 -24.19 -5.89 -21.11
C LEU A 342 -23.81 -7.02 -20.14
N ASP A 343 -23.55 -8.23 -20.65
CA ASP A 343 -23.10 -9.36 -19.84
C ASP A 343 -21.69 -9.12 -19.29
N LEU A 344 -20.80 -8.54 -20.12
CA LEU A 344 -19.46 -8.10 -19.70
C LEU A 344 -19.53 -7.04 -18.61
N ASP A 345 -20.43 -6.06 -18.74
CA ASP A 345 -20.65 -5.03 -17.73
C ASP A 345 -21.18 -5.61 -16.42
N ALA A 346 -22.13 -6.54 -16.50
CA ALA A 346 -22.67 -7.24 -15.34
C ALA A 346 -21.59 -8.08 -14.62
N ALA A 347 -20.76 -8.82 -15.38
CA ALA A 347 -19.66 -9.59 -14.82
C ALA A 347 -18.58 -8.68 -14.19
N TRP A 348 -18.27 -7.55 -14.82
CA TRP A 348 -17.36 -6.55 -14.27
C TRP A 348 -17.87 -5.96 -12.95
N LYS A 349 -19.17 -5.68 -12.85
CA LYS A 349 -19.78 -5.20 -11.61
C LYS A 349 -19.64 -6.22 -10.48
N ARG A 350 -19.90 -7.51 -10.75
CA ARG A 350 -19.71 -8.60 -9.77
C ARG A 350 -18.24 -8.69 -9.31
N LEU A 351 -17.29 -8.55 -10.23
CA LEU A 351 -15.86 -8.50 -9.89
C LEU A 351 -15.56 -7.37 -8.90
N LEU A 352 -16.07 -6.16 -9.13
CA LEU A 352 -15.85 -5.01 -8.24
C LEU A 352 -16.45 -5.23 -6.85
N GLU A 353 -17.64 -5.84 -6.78
CA GLU A 353 -18.27 -6.21 -5.51
C GLU A 353 -17.42 -7.25 -4.75
N SER A 354 -16.92 -8.27 -5.45
CA SER A 354 -16.04 -9.29 -4.88
C SER A 354 -14.68 -8.70 -4.45
N GLU A 355 -14.12 -7.76 -5.21
CA GLU A 355 -12.88 -7.06 -4.88
C GLU A 355 -13.05 -6.22 -3.61
N ALA A 356 -14.16 -5.50 -3.48
CA ALA A 356 -14.50 -4.74 -2.28
C ALA A 356 -14.73 -5.65 -1.07
N LYS A 357 -15.34 -6.82 -1.27
CA LYS A 357 -15.51 -7.84 -0.22
C LYS A 357 -14.16 -8.38 0.24
N ARG A 358 -13.27 -8.75 -0.69
CA ARG A 358 -11.93 -9.29 -0.41
C ARG A 358 -11.06 -8.27 0.32
N SER A 359 -11.02 -7.02 -0.15
CA SER A 359 -10.28 -5.94 0.51
C SER A 359 -10.76 -5.68 1.93
N ARG A 360 -12.09 -5.65 2.16
CA ARG A 360 -12.66 -5.52 3.51
C ARG A 360 -12.29 -6.69 4.41
N ALA A 361 -12.34 -7.93 3.90
CA ALA A 361 -11.98 -9.12 4.67
C ALA A 361 -10.51 -9.09 5.12
N ILE A 362 -9.58 -8.78 4.21
CA ILE A 362 -8.14 -8.66 4.54
C ILE A 362 -7.92 -7.59 5.61
N ASN A 363 -8.49 -6.39 5.43
CA ASN A 363 -8.31 -5.29 6.38
C ASN A 363 -8.96 -5.60 7.74
N ALA A 364 -10.12 -6.26 7.76
CA ALA A 364 -10.78 -6.68 8.99
C ALA A 364 -9.93 -7.70 9.76
N GLU A 365 -9.35 -8.70 9.08
CA GLU A 365 -8.50 -9.69 9.74
C GLU A 365 -7.20 -9.07 10.27
N ILE A 366 -6.55 -8.18 9.51
CA ILE A 366 -5.38 -7.44 10.01
C ILE A 366 -5.72 -6.65 11.28
N ARG A 367 -6.87 -5.94 11.30
CA ARG A 367 -7.31 -5.20 12.49
C ARG A 367 -7.57 -6.14 13.66
N LYS A 368 -8.25 -7.25 13.43
CA LYS A 368 -8.55 -8.26 14.45
C LYS A 368 -7.26 -8.86 15.04
N ILE A 369 -6.25 -9.15 14.21
CA ILE A 369 -4.95 -9.65 14.68
C ILE A 369 -4.24 -8.60 15.54
N LYS A 370 -4.12 -7.36 15.04
CA LYS A 370 -3.49 -6.26 15.81
C LYS A 370 -4.20 -6.00 17.14
N GLU A 371 -5.53 -6.04 17.13
CA GLU A 371 -6.36 -5.90 18.32
C GLU A 371 -6.14 -7.03 19.33
N GLY A 372 -6.01 -8.27 18.86
CA GLY A 372 -5.65 -9.41 19.70
C GLY A 372 -4.26 -9.26 20.33
N LEU A 373 -3.28 -8.78 19.56
CA LEU A 373 -1.92 -8.55 20.05
C LEU A 373 -1.87 -7.43 21.11
N ARG A 374 -2.60 -6.33 20.90
CA ARG A 374 -2.73 -5.24 21.89
C ARG A 374 -3.24 -5.75 23.23
N LYS A 375 -4.32 -6.53 23.22
CA LYS A 375 -4.89 -7.12 24.44
C LYS A 375 -3.92 -8.10 25.08
N LYS A 376 -3.31 -8.99 24.29
CA LYS A 376 -2.32 -9.95 24.79
C LYS A 376 -1.17 -9.24 25.50
N PHE A 377 -0.58 -8.21 24.89
CA PHE A 377 0.49 -7.43 25.52
C PHE A 377 0.00 -6.76 26.81
N ALA A 378 -1.14 -6.07 26.76
CA ALA A 378 -1.68 -5.35 27.91
C ALA A 378 -2.02 -6.27 29.08
N ASP A 379 -2.61 -7.43 28.81
CA ASP A 379 -2.95 -8.42 29.84
C ASP A 379 -1.68 -8.93 30.55
N ILE A 380 -0.61 -9.22 29.79
CA ILE A 380 0.66 -9.70 30.35
C ILE A 380 1.38 -8.58 31.12
N ALA A 381 1.44 -7.37 30.55
CA ALA A 381 2.09 -6.20 31.14
C ALA A 381 1.40 -5.75 32.44
N ASN A 382 0.07 -5.57 32.43
CA ASN A 382 -0.70 -5.18 33.61
C ASN A 382 -0.62 -6.24 34.72
N ALA A 383 -0.64 -7.53 34.35
CA ALA A 383 -0.47 -8.60 35.33
C ALA A 383 0.93 -8.60 35.95
N PHE A 384 1.96 -8.27 35.17
CA PHE A 384 3.33 -8.17 35.66
C PHE A 384 3.51 -6.98 36.60
N GLU A 385 3.01 -5.79 36.23
CA GLU A 385 3.02 -4.61 37.10
C GLU A 385 2.32 -4.88 38.43
N ALA A 386 1.14 -5.51 38.41
CA ALA A 386 0.43 -5.84 39.63
C ALA A 386 1.24 -6.78 40.55
N ARG A 387 2.04 -7.69 39.98
CA ARG A 387 2.98 -8.53 40.74
C ARG A 387 4.12 -7.72 41.34
N LEU A 388 4.72 -6.80 40.57
CA LEU A 388 5.76 -5.89 41.08
C LEU A 388 5.23 -5.04 42.23
N HIS A 389 4.05 -4.42 42.06
CA HIS A 389 3.41 -3.61 43.07
C HIS A 389 3.12 -4.41 44.35
N SER A 390 2.57 -5.62 44.21
CA SER A 390 2.28 -6.50 45.35
C SER A 390 3.54 -6.83 46.16
N ILE A 391 4.66 -7.14 45.49
CA ILE A 391 5.93 -7.46 46.16
C ILE A 391 6.55 -6.21 46.79
N SER A 392 6.44 -5.06 46.12
CA SER A 392 6.86 -3.77 46.68
C SER A 392 6.12 -3.46 47.98
N VAL A 393 4.80 -3.66 48.02
CA VAL A 393 3.98 -3.49 49.24
C VAL A 393 4.40 -4.50 50.31
N GLU A 394 4.57 -5.79 49.97
CA GLU A 394 5.04 -6.83 50.89
C GLU A 394 6.38 -6.44 51.56
N LEU A 395 7.32 -5.90 50.79
CA LEU A 395 8.61 -5.41 51.29
C LEU A 395 8.45 -4.26 52.30
N THR A 396 7.48 -3.37 52.10
CA THR A 396 7.22 -2.25 53.03
C THR A 396 6.54 -2.69 54.33
N MET A 397 5.82 -3.81 54.30
CA MET A 397 5.02 -4.32 55.42
C MET A 397 5.79 -5.32 56.31
N ILE A 398 7.10 -5.52 56.05
CA ILE A 398 7.96 -6.36 56.89
C ILE A 398 8.07 -5.73 58.29
N GLU A 399 7.60 -6.48 59.30
CA GLU A 399 7.57 -6.11 60.71
C GLU A 399 7.96 -7.31 61.59
N GLY A 400 8.32 -7.08 62.85
CA GLY A 400 8.69 -8.14 63.81
C GLY A 400 10.15 -8.05 64.30
N PRO A 401 10.67 -9.09 64.96
CA PRO A 401 12.09 -9.20 65.30
C PRO A 401 13.00 -9.14 64.06
N LEU A 402 14.21 -8.60 64.20
CA LEU A 402 15.12 -8.36 63.07
C LEU A 402 15.45 -9.64 62.28
N GLU A 403 15.57 -10.78 62.97
CA GLU A 403 15.82 -12.08 62.35
C GLU A 403 14.65 -12.54 61.47
N GLU A 404 13.42 -12.34 61.94
CA GLU A 404 12.21 -12.64 61.16
C GLU A 404 12.08 -11.70 59.97
N GLN A 405 12.40 -10.41 60.15
CA GLN A 405 12.41 -9.43 59.06
C GLN A 405 13.45 -9.79 57.99
N GLN A 406 14.66 -10.19 58.38
CA GLN A 406 15.73 -10.61 57.49
C GLN A 406 15.30 -11.84 56.66
N GLN A 407 14.70 -12.84 57.33
CA GLN A 407 14.20 -14.03 56.66
C GLN A 407 13.10 -13.69 55.65
N GLN A 408 12.12 -12.85 56.02
CA GLN A 408 11.05 -12.41 55.11
C GLN A 408 11.61 -11.66 53.90
N ALA A 409 12.56 -10.73 54.10
CA ALA A 409 13.19 -9.99 53.01
C ALA A 409 13.98 -10.90 52.05
N ARG A 410 14.71 -11.89 52.59
CA ARG A 410 15.41 -12.91 51.78
C ARG A 410 14.44 -13.83 51.05
N GLU A 411 13.31 -14.21 51.65
CA GLU A 411 12.26 -14.97 50.97
C GLU A 411 11.67 -14.21 49.78
N ILE A 412 11.42 -12.91 49.93
CA ILE A 412 11.00 -12.05 48.81
C ILE A 412 12.09 -12.01 47.73
N GLN A 413 13.37 -11.89 48.10
CA GLN A 413 14.50 -11.89 47.18
C GLN A 413 14.54 -13.18 46.31
N THR A 414 14.17 -14.34 46.85
CA THR A 414 14.14 -15.60 46.07
C THR A 414 13.13 -15.60 44.92
N ARG A 415 12.18 -14.66 44.90
CA ARG A 415 11.16 -14.54 43.84
C ARG A 415 11.65 -13.75 42.63
N ILE A 416 12.77 -13.03 42.73
CA ILE A 416 13.33 -12.19 41.65
C ILE A 416 13.58 -12.97 40.34
N PRO A 417 14.18 -14.17 40.34
CA PRO A 417 14.43 -14.90 39.09
C PRO A 417 13.15 -15.19 38.29
N GLN A 418 12.04 -15.52 38.98
CA GLN A 418 10.75 -15.74 38.30
C GLN A 418 10.19 -14.45 37.71
N LEU A 419 10.35 -13.30 38.39
CA LEU A 419 9.96 -12.01 37.82
C LEU A 419 10.78 -11.67 36.56
N SER A 420 12.06 -12.01 36.53
CA SER A 420 12.88 -11.83 35.32
C SER A 420 12.41 -12.70 34.15
N GLU A 421 11.99 -13.95 34.41
CA GLU A 421 11.39 -14.81 33.37
C GLU A 421 10.05 -14.25 32.89
N ASP A 422 9.20 -13.78 33.81
CA ASP A 422 7.92 -13.17 33.47
C ASP A 422 8.08 -11.88 32.64
N LEU A 423 9.11 -11.07 32.91
CA LEU A 423 9.44 -9.88 32.12
C LEU A 423 9.87 -10.26 30.69
N ALA A 424 10.52 -11.40 30.48
CA ALA A 424 10.84 -11.90 29.14
C ALA A 424 9.57 -12.22 28.33
N LEU A 425 8.50 -12.71 28.98
CA LEU A 425 7.21 -12.91 28.32
C LEU A 425 6.55 -11.59 27.88
N VAL A 426 6.74 -10.52 28.66
CA VAL A 426 6.30 -9.17 28.26
C VAL A 426 7.10 -8.71 27.03
N ALA A 427 8.42 -8.93 27.01
CA ALA A 427 9.29 -8.59 25.88
C ALA A 427 8.88 -9.31 24.58
N ASP A 428 8.60 -10.62 24.66
CA ASP A 428 8.14 -11.43 23.53
C ASP A 428 6.80 -10.91 22.98
N ALA A 429 5.87 -10.55 23.86
CA ALA A 429 4.59 -9.96 23.46
C ALA A 429 4.76 -8.59 22.78
N GLU A 430 5.70 -7.76 23.26
CA GLU A 430 6.03 -6.48 22.63
C GLU A 430 6.64 -6.67 21.25
N ALA A 431 7.55 -7.65 21.09
CA ALA A 431 8.17 -7.99 19.82
C ALA A 431 7.13 -8.45 18.78
N GLU A 432 6.13 -9.25 19.19
CA GLU A 432 4.99 -9.61 18.34
C GLU A 432 4.18 -8.37 17.90
N CYS A 433 3.93 -7.44 18.82
CA CYS A 433 3.27 -6.16 18.53
C CYS A 433 4.06 -5.31 17.52
N MET A 434 5.38 -5.18 17.71
CA MET A 434 6.27 -4.45 16.81
C MET A 434 6.31 -5.09 15.41
N ALA A 435 6.43 -6.41 15.34
CA ALA A 435 6.41 -7.16 14.07
C ALA A 435 5.07 -6.96 13.32
N ALA A 436 3.98 -6.72 14.05
CA ALA A 436 2.68 -6.39 13.50
C ALA A 436 2.45 -4.88 13.24
N ASN A 437 3.46 -4.02 13.43
CA ASN A 437 3.35 -2.55 13.38
C ASN A 437 2.19 -2.05 14.27
N VAL A 438 2.09 -2.53 15.50
CA VAL A 438 1.20 -1.96 16.51
C VAL A 438 1.94 -0.79 17.15
N GLU A 439 1.49 0.43 16.85
CA GLU A 439 2.15 1.66 17.32
C GLU A 439 1.62 2.14 18.68
N GLU A 440 0.33 1.90 18.94
CA GLU A 440 -0.37 2.38 20.12
C GLU A 440 -1.20 1.24 20.73
N ASN A 441 -1.32 1.26 22.06
CA ASN A 441 -2.10 0.31 22.83
C ASN A 441 -2.91 1.02 23.92
N ASP A 442 -4.22 1.13 23.74
CA ASP A 442 -5.11 1.80 24.70
C ASP A 442 -5.44 0.95 25.94
N TYR A 443 -4.99 -0.32 25.98
CA TYR A 443 -5.31 -1.26 27.06
C TYR A 443 -4.28 -1.27 28.20
N THR A 444 -3.14 -0.62 28.02
CA THR A 444 -2.10 -0.48 29.04
C THR A 444 -1.36 0.83 28.83
N VAL A 445 -0.93 1.45 29.92
CA VAL A 445 -0.03 2.61 29.89
C VAL A 445 1.44 2.20 30.01
N PHE A 446 1.70 0.93 30.32
CA PHE A 446 3.03 0.41 30.57
C PHE A 446 3.68 -0.06 29.27
N THR A 447 4.93 0.35 29.07
CA THR A 447 5.83 -0.24 28.09
C THR A 447 6.69 -1.32 28.74
N TRP A 448 7.34 -2.17 27.94
CA TRP A 448 8.30 -3.13 28.50
C TRP A 448 9.45 -2.43 29.24
N GLN A 449 9.91 -1.28 28.73
CA GLN A 449 10.99 -0.49 29.33
C GLN A 449 10.61 0.06 30.71
N ASP A 450 9.36 0.52 30.88
CA ASP A 450 8.87 0.99 32.19
C ASP A 450 8.91 -0.14 33.22
N LEU A 451 8.44 -1.33 32.83
CA LEU A 451 8.38 -2.50 33.70
C LEU A 451 9.77 -3.09 34.01
N GLU A 452 10.69 -3.03 33.05
CA GLU A 452 12.11 -3.38 33.28
C GLU A 452 12.73 -2.44 34.32
N PHE A 453 12.49 -1.14 34.18
CA PHE A 453 12.98 -0.14 35.13
C PHE A 453 12.39 -0.33 36.53
N GLU A 454 11.08 -0.55 36.64
CA GLU A 454 10.42 -0.81 37.93
C GLU A 454 10.92 -2.09 38.61
N LEU A 455 11.15 -3.17 37.84
CA LEU A 455 11.77 -4.38 38.37
C LEU A 455 13.19 -4.07 38.90
N GLY A 456 13.98 -3.30 38.16
CA GLY A 456 15.32 -2.87 38.59
C GLY A 456 15.28 -2.12 39.92
N LEU A 457 14.33 -1.18 40.07
CA LEU A 457 14.14 -0.43 41.30
C LEU A 457 13.69 -1.32 42.47
N LEU A 458 12.81 -2.29 42.22
CA LEU A 458 12.38 -3.26 43.22
C LEU A 458 13.55 -4.11 43.72
N ILE A 459 14.40 -4.60 42.82
CA ILE A 459 15.60 -5.37 43.15
C ILE A 459 16.53 -4.55 44.06
N GLN A 460 16.76 -3.28 43.70
CA GLN A 460 17.57 -2.37 44.53
C GLN A 460 16.95 -2.14 45.91
N ASN A 461 15.64 -1.91 45.98
CA ASN A 461 14.94 -1.70 47.25
C ASN A 461 15.01 -2.92 48.17
N ILE A 462 14.86 -4.13 47.62
CA ILE A 462 15.02 -5.38 48.37
C ILE A 462 16.44 -5.48 48.93
N ALA A 463 17.46 -5.23 48.11
CA ALA A 463 18.86 -5.27 48.54
C ALA A 463 19.15 -4.26 49.66
N LYS A 464 18.68 -3.01 49.50
CA LYS A 464 18.81 -1.96 50.54
C LYS A 464 18.10 -2.33 51.83
N LYS A 465 16.90 -2.92 51.77
CA LYS A 465 16.16 -3.35 52.95
C LYS A 465 16.90 -4.47 53.70
N ILE A 466 17.46 -5.45 52.98
CA ILE A 466 18.29 -6.52 53.57
C ILE A 466 19.54 -5.93 54.23
N SER A 467 20.30 -5.09 53.52
CA SER A 467 21.49 -4.41 54.05
C SER A 467 21.18 -3.61 55.33
N PHE A 468 20.08 -2.85 55.32
CA PHE A 468 19.63 -2.11 56.49
C PHE A 468 19.33 -3.04 57.67
N ILE A 469 18.59 -4.14 57.46
CA ILE A 469 18.27 -5.10 58.53
C ILE A 469 19.55 -5.77 59.06
N ASP A 470 20.45 -6.19 58.17
CA ASP A 470 21.74 -6.81 58.52
C ASP A 470 22.55 -5.85 59.42
N ASN A 471 22.63 -4.57 59.07
CA ASN A 471 23.35 -3.57 59.86
C ASN A 471 22.67 -3.29 61.22
N GLN A 472 21.34 -3.31 61.29
CA GLN A 472 20.62 -3.15 62.56
C GLN A 472 20.80 -4.36 63.50
N ILE A 473 20.96 -5.58 62.96
CA ILE A 473 21.28 -6.77 63.77
C ILE A 473 22.65 -6.61 64.40
N VAL A 474 23.66 -6.24 63.61
CA VAL A 474 25.03 -5.97 64.09
C VAL A 474 25.04 -4.89 65.16
N SER A 475 24.40 -3.74 64.90
CA SER A 475 24.31 -2.63 65.86
C SER A 475 23.67 -3.02 67.20
N ARG A 476 22.72 -3.97 67.21
CA ARG A 476 22.07 -4.46 68.44
C ARG A 476 23.00 -5.35 69.26
N ASP A 477 23.79 -6.19 68.59
CA ASP A 477 24.59 -7.23 69.23
C ASP A 477 25.91 -6.67 69.80
N VAL A 478 26.34 -5.47 69.37
CA VAL A 478 27.50 -4.76 69.94
C VAL A 478 27.12 -3.98 71.20
N THR A 479 27.50 -4.52 72.37
CA THR A 479 27.15 -3.96 73.69
C THR A 479 28.14 -2.93 74.23
N ASN A 480 29.35 -2.86 73.65
CA ASN A 480 30.47 -2.09 74.22
C ASN A 480 30.51 -0.63 73.75
N LEU A 481 29.57 -0.22 72.89
CA LEU A 481 29.47 1.12 72.32
C LEU A 481 28.16 1.80 72.74
N THR A 482 28.20 3.13 72.90
CA THR A 482 26.97 3.89 73.12
C THR A 482 26.14 3.98 71.83
N PRO A 483 24.81 4.09 71.92
CA PRO A 483 23.95 4.21 70.73
C PRO A 483 24.35 5.36 69.79
N ALA A 484 24.85 6.47 70.34
CA ALA A 484 25.33 7.61 69.56
C ALA A 484 26.62 7.30 68.78
N GLN A 485 27.52 6.48 69.33
CA GLN A 485 28.73 6.05 68.65
C GLN A 485 28.41 5.05 67.52
N ILE A 486 27.49 4.14 67.77
CA ILE A 486 27.00 3.18 66.76
C ILE A 486 26.36 3.94 65.59
N GLU A 487 25.47 4.91 65.87
CA GLU A 487 24.85 5.74 64.85
C GLU A 487 25.88 6.56 64.05
N GLN A 488 26.93 7.05 64.71
CA GLN A 488 28.05 7.74 64.04
C GLN A 488 28.81 6.79 63.10
N PHE A 489 29.12 5.58 63.55
CA PHE A 489 29.83 4.58 62.74
C PHE A 489 29.00 4.08 61.56
N GLU A 490 27.70 3.84 61.77
CA GLU A 490 26.75 3.47 60.70
C GLU A 490 26.63 4.58 59.66
N THR A 491 26.51 5.83 60.10
CA THR A 491 26.42 6.99 59.20
C THR A 491 27.70 7.15 58.39
N THR A 492 28.87 6.97 59.02
CA THR A 492 30.15 6.99 58.32
C THR A 492 30.25 5.86 57.31
N PHE A 493 29.95 4.62 57.70
CA PHE A 493 29.97 3.46 56.80
C PHE A 493 29.10 3.71 55.57
N ARG A 494 27.84 4.11 55.77
CA ARG A 494 26.91 4.42 54.68
C ARG A 494 27.32 5.63 53.82
N TYR A 495 28.03 6.60 54.38
CA TYR A 495 28.50 7.75 53.60
C TYR A 495 29.62 7.37 52.62
N PHE A 496 30.44 6.39 52.99
CA PHE A 496 31.57 5.93 52.18
C PHE A 496 31.26 4.71 51.30
N ASP A 497 30.25 3.91 51.64
CA ASP A 497 29.67 2.87 50.76
C ASP A 497 28.88 3.53 49.61
N LYS A 498 29.60 3.97 48.57
CA LYS A 498 29.02 4.75 47.47
C LYS A 498 28.23 3.91 46.49
N ASP A 499 28.55 2.62 46.39
CA ASP A 499 27.86 1.68 45.51
C ASP A 499 26.71 0.94 46.21
N GLU A 500 26.47 1.23 47.49
CA GLU A 500 25.39 0.68 48.32
C GLU A 500 25.44 -0.86 48.37
N THR A 501 26.64 -1.43 48.27
CA THR A 501 26.87 -2.88 48.29
C THR A 501 26.82 -3.49 49.69
N ASN A 502 26.71 -2.63 50.71
CA ASN A 502 26.92 -2.97 52.11
C ASN A 502 28.33 -3.49 52.40
N THR A 503 29.30 -3.08 51.59
CA THR A 503 30.73 -3.39 51.76
C THR A 503 31.57 -2.18 51.44
N LEU A 504 32.66 -1.96 52.18
CA LEU A 504 33.63 -0.92 51.85
C LEU A 504 34.78 -1.52 51.06
N ASN A 505 35.10 -0.96 49.90
CA ASN A 505 36.37 -1.27 49.27
C ASN A 505 37.54 -0.61 50.04
N GLN A 506 38.77 -0.98 49.71
CA GLN A 506 39.97 -0.52 50.41
C GLN A 506 40.10 1.01 50.49
N MET A 507 39.73 1.73 49.43
CA MET A 507 39.80 3.20 49.40
C MET A 507 38.67 3.85 50.22
N GLU A 508 37.48 3.26 50.18
CA GLU A 508 36.33 3.69 50.97
C GLU A 508 36.56 3.46 52.46
N MET A 509 37.09 2.29 52.83
CA MET A 509 37.49 1.97 54.20
C MET A 509 38.55 2.95 54.72
N MET A 510 39.60 3.21 53.94
CA MET A 510 40.62 4.20 54.31
C MET A 510 40.02 5.59 54.56
N SER A 511 39.10 6.00 53.69
CA SER A 511 38.44 7.31 53.78
C SER A 511 37.48 7.38 54.97
N ALA A 512 36.77 6.28 55.26
CA ALA A 512 35.89 6.13 56.42
C ALA A 512 36.67 6.23 57.73
N LEU A 513 37.79 5.50 57.86
CA LEU A 513 38.67 5.58 59.03
C LEU A 513 39.24 6.99 59.22
N ALA A 514 39.71 7.61 58.14
CA ALA A 514 40.23 8.99 58.19
C ALA A 514 39.16 9.99 58.64
N SER A 515 37.88 9.81 58.25
CA SER A 515 36.76 10.66 58.68
C SER A 515 36.44 10.53 60.17
N LEU A 516 36.75 9.38 60.77
CA LEU A 516 36.63 9.13 62.20
C LEU A 516 37.88 9.57 62.99
N GLY A 517 38.86 10.16 62.30
CA GLY A 517 40.12 10.63 62.90
C GLY A 517 41.19 9.56 63.05
N ILE A 518 40.98 8.37 62.47
CA ILE A 518 41.92 7.24 62.52
C ILE A 518 42.74 7.24 61.22
N VAL A 519 44.03 7.57 61.32
CA VAL A 519 44.93 7.67 60.17
C VAL A 519 46.03 6.61 60.26
N TYR A 520 46.00 5.65 59.34
CA TYR A 520 47.02 4.63 59.17
C TYR A 520 47.89 4.92 57.93
N SER A 521 49.08 4.30 57.86
CA SER A 521 49.86 4.34 56.62
C SER A 521 49.21 3.43 55.57
N ASN A 522 49.42 3.70 54.27
CA ASN A 522 48.85 2.86 53.21
C ASN A 522 49.17 1.36 53.39
N GLN A 523 50.39 1.04 53.84
CA GLN A 523 50.79 -0.36 54.06
C GLN A 523 50.02 -1.03 55.20
N ASP A 524 49.69 -0.27 56.25
CA ASP A 524 48.91 -0.78 57.39
C ASP A 524 47.43 -0.94 57.03
N VAL A 525 46.87 0.00 56.25
CA VAL A 525 45.49 -0.11 55.75
C VAL A 525 45.33 -1.33 54.85
N ASP A 526 46.29 -1.59 53.97
CA ASP A 526 46.28 -2.77 53.09
C ASP A 526 46.25 -4.07 53.90
N TYR A 527 47.09 -4.15 54.94
CA TYR A 527 47.13 -5.31 55.83
C TYR A 527 45.82 -5.50 56.62
N ILE A 528 45.29 -4.44 57.21
CA ILE A 528 44.03 -4.50 57.98
C ILE A 528 42.86 -4.87 57.05
N TYR A 529 42.81 -4.32 55.84
CA TYR A 529 41.79 -4.65 54.84
C TYR A 529 41.85 -6.13 54.45
N GLU A 530 43.03 -6.64 54.10
CA GLU A 530 43.21 -8.06 53.77
C GLU A 530 42.83 -8.98 54.94
N GLN A 531 43.14 -8.58 56.17
CA GLN A 531 42.77 -9.32 57.38
C GLN A 531 41.25 -9.36 57.58
N LEU A 532 40.56 -8.22 57.48
CA LEU A 532 39.10 -8.16 57.60
C LEU A 532 38.40 -8.94 56.49
N VAL A 533 38.89 -8.86 55.25
CA VAL A 533 38.38 -9.68 54.13
C VAL A 533 38.65 -11.17 54.38
N GLY A 534 39.78 -11.53 54.99
CA GLY A 534 40.09 -12.90 55.38
C GLY A 534 39.15 -13.46 56.45
N ASP A 535 38.83 -12.66 57.46
CA ASP A 535 38.05 -13.07 58.63
C ASP A 535 36.53 -13.03 58.37
N TYR A 536 36.05 -12.01 57.64
CA TYR A 536 34.62 -11.76 57.40
C TYR A 536 34.20 -11.99 55.93
N GLY A 537 35.13 -12.32 55.04
CA GLY A 537 34.90 -12.50 53.60
C GLY A 537 34.83 -11.19 52.81
N ALA A 538 34.36 -10.11 53.43
CA ALA A 538 34.37 -8.75 52.90
C ALA A 538 34.33 -7.74 54.06
N VAL A 539 34.66 -6.48 53.80
CA VAL A 539 34.53 -5.40 54.80
C VAL A 539 33.08 -4.94 54.88
N THR A 540 32.23 -5.76 55.47
CA THR A 540 30.83 -5.43 55.80
C THR A 540 30.77 -4.46 56.99
N PHE A 541 29.57 -3.96 57.31
CA PHE A 541 29.39 -3.14 58.50
C PHE A 541 29.81 -3.86 59.79
N GLU A 542 29.60 -5.17 59.87
CA GLU A 542 30.07 -6.02 60.98
C GLU A 542 31.59 -6.00 61.13
N ALA A 543 32.31 -6.25 60.04
CA ALA A 543 33.77 -6.21 60.02
C ALA A 543 34.30 -4.82 60.39
N PHE A 544 33.65 -3.76 59.90
CA PHE A 544 34.01 -2.37 60.16
C PHE A 544 33.76 -1.96 61.61
N ILE A 545 32.59 -2.31 62.18
CA ILE A 545 32.24 -2.06 63.57
C ILE A 545 33.19 -2.81 64.51
N ASN A 546 33.48 -4.09 64.26
CA ASN A 546 34.36 -4.87 65.12
C ASN A 546 35.80 -4.30 65.12
N LEU A 547 36.28 -3.83 63.97
CA LEU A 547 37.55 -3.08 63.91
C LEU A 547 37.50 -1.80 64.77
N LEU A 548 36.40 -1.03 64.71
CA LEU A 548 36.28 0.21 65.49
C LEU A 548 36.14 -0.05 66.99
N VAL A 549 35.49 -1.14 67.39
CA VAL A 549 35.45 -1.61 68.78
C VAL A 549 36.87 -1.95 69.24
N ASP A 550 37.61 -2.74 68.47
CA ASP A 550 39.01 -3.12 68.77
C ASP A 550 39.94 -1.90 68.88
N ILE A 551 39.70 -0.85 68.09
CA ILE A 551 40.49 0.39 68.12
C ILE A 551 40.11 1.30 69.31
N THR A 552 38.86 1.23 69.80
CA THR A 552 38.33 2.14 70.84
C THR A 552 38.34 1.58 72.25
N GLU A 553 38.52 0.27 72.43
CA GLU A 553 38.80 -0.33 73.74
C GLU A 553 40.24 0.01 74.20
N ASP A 554 40.37 1.07 75.01
CA ASP A 554 41.62 1.48 75.67
C ASP A 554 42.19 0.33 76.55
N GLN A 555 43.22 -0.37 76.06
CA GLN A 555 43.99 -1.34 76.85
C GLN A 555 44.91 -0.60 77.84
N THR A 556 44.38 -0.10 78.97
CA THR A 556 45.24 0.37 80.08
C THR A 556 45.76 -0.84 80.87
N THR A 557 47.03 -1.19 80.66
CA THR A 557 47.65 -2.30 81.40
C THR A 557 47.96 -1.91 82.87
N PRO A 558 47.83 -2.82 83.86
CA PRO A 558 48.08 -2.52 85.27
C PRO A 558 49.45 -1.89 85.54
N THR A 559 50.45 -2.27 84.75
CA THR A 559 51.83 -1.74 84.82
C THR A 559 51.92 -0.26 84.42
N GLN A 560 51.20 0.17 83.38
CA GLN A 560 51.17 1.59 82.97
C GLN A 560 50.40 2.46 83.97
N LEU A 561 49.37 1.90 84.61
CA LEU A 561 48.60 2.59 85.65
C LEU A 561 49.44 2.77 86.92
N LEU A 562 50.21 1.75 87.30
CA LEU A 562 51.20 1.83 88.38
C LEU A 562 52.29 2.88 88.09
N GLU A 563 52.85 2.90 86.87
CA GLU A 563 53.84 3.91 86.46
C GLU A 563 53.27 5.33 86.50
N SER A 564 51.98 5.50 86.18
CA SER A 564 51.30 6.80 86.24
C SER A 564 51.14 7.28 87.68
N PHE A 565 50.75 6.41 88.61
CA PHE A 565 50.71 6.74 90.04
C PHE A 565 52.12 6.99 90.61
N GLN A 566 53.13 6.22 90.19
CA GLN A 566 54.54 6.47 90.56
C GLN A 566 55.03 7.84 90.07
N GLY A 567 54.64 8.25 88.85
CA GLY A 567 54.95 9.56 88.30
C GLY A 567 54.36 10.70 89.12
N ILE A 568 53.11 10.56 89.57
CA ILE A 568 52.43 11.55 90.42
C ILE A 568 53.03 11.58 91.83
N ALA A 569 53.37 10.41 92.38
CA ALA A 569 54.00 10.29 93.69
C ALA A 569 55.50 10.68 93.71
N HIS A 570 56.07 11.11 92.57
CA HIS A 570 57.50 11.42 92.42
C HIS A 570 58.41 10.27 92.90
N SER A 571 58.07 9.04 92.52
CA SER A 571 58.78 7.80 92.89
C SER A 571 58.73 7.42 94.37
N LYS A 572 57.80 7.98 95.15
CA LYS A 572 57.51 7.52 96.52
C LYS A 572 56.60 6.27 96.49
N PRO A 573 56.72 5.36 97.47
CA PRO A 573 55.83 4.19 97.58
C PRO A 573 54.43 4.52 98.13
N PHE A 574 54.12 5.80 98.33
CA PHE A 574 52.85 6.32 98.81
C PHE A 574 52.52 7.64 98.10
N ILE A 575 51.27 8.07 98.15
CA ILE A 575 50.80 9.33 97.58
C ILE A 575 50.12 10.19 98.66
N THR A 576 50.27 11.51 98.58
CA THR A 576 49.60 12.47 99.47
C THR A 576 48.47 13.21 98.74
N GLU A 577 47.55 13.80 99.49
CA GLU A 577 46.51 14.65 98.90
C GLU A 577 47.12 15.84 98.12
N LEU A 578 48.24 16.39 98.62
CA LEU A 578 48.98 17.44 97.93
C LEU A 578 49.56 16.97 96.57
N ASP A 579 50.11 15.75 96.50
CA ASP A 579 50.64 15.19 95.25
C ASP A 579 49.53 15.04 94.18
N LEU A 580 48.33 14.58 94.58
CA LEU A 580 47.16 14.46 93.69
C LEU A 580 46.64 15.83 93.20
N ARG A 581 46.63 16.84 94.08
CA ARG A 581 46.25 18.22 93.71
C ARG A 581 47.26 18.86 92.77
N LEU A 582 48.56 18.64 92.99
CA LEU A 582 49.63 19.15 92.13
C LEU A 582 49.62 18.50 90.73
N ALA A 583 49.12 17.27 90.61
CA ALA A 583 48.87 16.61 89.33
C ALA A 583 47.59 17.08 88.61
N HIS A 584 46.92 18.12 89.11
CA HIS A 584 45.69 18.69 88.54
C HIS A 584 44.52 17.69 88.42
N ILE A 585 44.45 16.71 89.32
CA ILE A 585 43.33 15.77 89.36
C ILE A 585 42.08 16.51 89.88
N PRO A 586 40.88 16.31 89.28
CA PRO A 586 39.65 16.93 89.76
C PRO A 586 39.33 16.56 91.21
N GLN A 587 38.87 17.53 92.01
CA GLN A 587 38.66 17.34 93.45
C GLN A 587 37.72 16.16 93.79
N SER A 588 36.68 15.92 92.97
CA SER A 588 35.78 14.76 93.16
C SER A 588 36.49 13.41 93.04
N SER A 589 37.50 13.32 92.20
CA SER A 589 38.30 12.11 92.01
C SER A 589 39.33 11.96 93.13
N ILE A 590 39.89 13.08 93.62
CA ILE A 590 40.75 13.09 94.81
C ILE A 590 39.97 12.58 96.03
N ASP A 591 38.77 13.09 96.26
CA ASP A 591 37.93 12.69 97.40
C ASP A 591 37.59 11.19 97.35
N TYR A 592 37.35 10.65 96.15
CA TYR A 592 37.16 9.21 95.97
C TYR A 592 38.44 8.41 96.26
N LEU A 593 39.58 8.82 95.69
CA LEU A 593 40.86 8.14 95.86
C LEU A 593 41.32 8.11 97.32
N LEU A 594 41.15 9.21 98.06
CA LEU A 594 41.47 9.28 99.49
C LEU A 594 40.55 8.38 100.34
N ASN A 595 39.31 8.16 99.91
CA ASN A 595 38.39 7.22 100.58
C ASN A 595 38.65 5.75 100.20
N ALA A 596 39.14 5.50 98.99
CA ALA A 596 39.31 4.16 98.45
C ALA A 596 40.69 3.55 98.78
N MET A 597 41.76 4.36 98.85
CA MET A 597 43.11 3.87 99.13
C MET A 597 43.35 3.67 100.64
N PRO A 598 44.03 2.58 101.06
CA PRO A 598 44.46 2.41 102.43
C PRO A 598 45.40 3.54 102.86
N SER A 599 45.14 4.14 104.02
CA SER A 599 45.98 5.21 104.57
C SER A 599 46.76 4.75 105.80
N SER A 600 47.96 5.31 105.96
CA SER A 600 48.79 5.13 107.16
C SER A 600 48.78 6.41 108.01
N PRO A 601 48.86 6.31 109.37
CA PRO A 601 48.93 7.47 110.23
C PRO A 601 50.24 8.26 109.99
N PRO A 602 50.23 9.59 110.13
CA PRO A 602 51.41 10.41 109.87
C PRO A 602 52.56 10.09 110.85
N PRO A 603 53.83 10.05 110.37
CA PRO A 603 54.97 9.64 111.19
C PRO A 603 55.44 10.67 112.23
N ASP A 604 54.94 11.92 112.19
CA ASP A 604 55.27 12.98 113.16
C ASP A 604 54.07 13.94 113.35
N ASP A 605 54.03 14.62 114.50
CA ASP A 605 52.91 15.49 114.90
C ASP A 605 52.90 16.79 114.06
N GLY A 606 52.37 16.70 112.83
CA GLY A 606 52.30 17.80 111.85
C GLY A 606 52.43 17.41 110.36
N ALA A 607 52.58 16.14 110.00
CA ALA A 607 52.66 15.67 108.60
C ALA A 607 51.30 15.25 108.00
N GLU A 608 51.15 15.30 106.67
CA GLU A 608 49.94 14.85 105.95
C GLU A 608 49.81 13.31 105.92
N PRO A 609 48.59 12.74 105.84
CA PRO A 609 48.37 11.30 105.74
C PRO A 609 48.95 10.72 104.43
N GLU A 610 49.59 9.56 104.52
CA GLU A 610 50.18 8.84 103.39
C GLU A 610 49.21 7.73 102.92
N TYR A 611 48.94 7.67 101.61
CA TYR A 611 48.03 6.68 101.01
C TYR A 611 48.79 5.69 100.13
N ASP A 612 48.55 4.40 100.33
CA ASP A 612 49.22 3.31 99.62
C ASP A 612 48.47 2.97 98.32
N TYR A 613 48.92 3.55 97.22
CA TYR A 613 48.37 3.26 95.89
C TYR A 613 48.85 1.91 95.33
N VAL A 614 49.98 1.36 95.81
CA VAL A 614 50.52 0.08 95.32
C VAL A 614 49.70 -1.08 95.89
N GLY A 615 49.46 -1.08 97.20
CA GLY A 615 48.61 -2.07 97.87
C GLY A 615 47.16 -2.00 97.40
N TRP A 616 46.63 -0.80 97.16
CA TRP A 616 45.28 -0.61 96.62
C TRP A 616 45.12 -1.15 95.19
N LEU A 617 46.11 -0.91 94.32
CA LEU A 617 46.10 -1.43 92.95
C LEU A 617 46.24 -2.96 92.92
N ASP A 618 47.08 -3.55 93.78
CA ASP A 618 47.17 -5.01 93.90
C ASP A 618 45.84 -5.62 94.40
N GLU A 619 45.17 -5.00 95.37
CA GLU A 619 43.91 -5.51 95.93
C GLU A 619 42.72 -5.32 94.96
N THR A 620 42.70 -4.26 94.16
CA THR A 620 41.62 -4.00 93.19
C THR A 620 41.80 -4.75 91.87
N MET A 621 43.04 -5.00 91.42
CA MET A 621 43.31 -5.62 90.11
C MET A 621 43.40 -7.16 90.16
N TYR A 622 43.81 -7.78 91.28
CA TYR A 622 43.85 -9.26 91.39
C TYR A 622 42.51 -9.90 91.78
N THR A 623 41.54 -9.12 92.26
CA THR A 623 40.21 -9.64 92.66
C THR A 623 39.25 -9.81 91.46
N THR A 624 39.67 -9.43 90.25
CA THR A 624 38.85 -9.47 89.03
C THR A 624 39.15 -10.68 88.10
N ILE A 625 39.97 -11.65 88.54
CA ILE A 625 40.33 -12.83 87.72
C ILE A 625 39.55 -14.12 88.09
N THR A 626 38.58 -14.09 89.01
CA THR A 626 37.75 -15.28 89.21
C THR A 626 36.32 -14.91 89.57
N ILE A 627 35.47 -14.73 88.54
CA ILE A 627 34.03 -15.10 88.48
C ILE A 627 33.43 -14.44 87.21
N HIS A 628 33.40 -15.16 86.08
CA HIS A 628 32.22 -15.34 85.19
C HIS A 628 32.63 -15.97 83.84
N ILE A 629 32.45 -17.29 83.73
CA ILE A 629 31.99 -17.93 82.49
C ILE A 629 30.63 -18.53 82.83
N GLN A 630 29.69 -18.42 81.87
CA GLN A 630 28.39 -19.12 81.75
C GLN A 630 27.18 -18.55 82.52
N TYR A 631 26.29 -17.79 81.86
CA TYR A 631 25.09 -18.27 81.16
C TYR A 631 24.20 -17.10 80.67
N ASN A 632 23.52 -17.35 79.54
CA ASN A 632 22.66 -16.48 78.74
C ASN A 632 21.32 -16.05 79.40
N LEU A 633 20.87 -14.83 79.00
CA LEU A 633 19.51 -14.38 78.57
C LEU A 633 18.27 -14.67 79.47
N THR A 634 17.25 -13.83 79.65
CA THR A 634 16.90 -12.41 79.39
C THR A 634 15.58 -12.14 80.15
N THR A 635 15.37 -10.92 80.61
CA THR A 635 14.09 -10.35 81.14
C THR A 635 13.96 -8.97 80.48
N ALA A 636 12.90 -8.67 79.73
CA ALA A 636 11.58 -8.17 80.16
C ALA A 636 11.41 -6.64 79.97
N PHE A 637 10.35 -6.31 79.21
CA PHE A 637 9.37 -5.22 79.39
C PHE A 637 9.80 -3.73 79.41
N ALA A 638 9.45 -3.06 78.30
CA ALA A 638 8.36 -2.07 78.17
C ALA A 638 8.45 -0.62 78.72
N TRP A 639 7.87 0.26 77.89
CA TRP A 639 7.19 1.56 78.14
C TRP A 639 7.84 2.87 77.62
N VAL A 640 7.36 3.28 76.43
CA VAL A 640 6.60 4.52 76.11
C VAL A 640 7.28 5.91 76.03
N SER A 641 6.96 6.55 74.89
CA SER A 641 6.71 7.98 74.60
C SER A 641 7.82 8.90 74.06
N SER A 642 7.74 9.12 72.74
CA SER A 642 7.54 10.42 72.06
C SER A 642 8.33 11.65 72.53
N LEU A 643 9.24 12.16 71.67
CA LEU A 643 9.28 13.57 71.24
C LEU A 643 10.31 13.84 70.11
N ARG A 644 9.77 14.26 68.97
CA ARG A 644 10.18 15.28 67.96
C ARG A 644 11.66 15.71 67.82
N CYS A 645 12.16 15.54 66.58
CA CYS A 645 13.32 16.23 65.99
C CYS A 645 13.17 17.77 65.89
N THR A 646 14.32 18.42 65.93
CA THR A 646 14.62 19.86 65.84
C THR A 646 14.59 20.41 64.41
N ALA A 647 14.19 21.69 64.26
CA ALA A 647 14.12 22.46 63.02
C ALA A 647 15.27 23.49 62.91
N SER A 648 15.55 23.98 61.69
CA SER A 648 16.55 25.01 61.37
C SER A 648 16.22 26.38 62.00
N GLY A 649 17.24 27.10 62.45
CA GLY A 649 17.11 28.32 63.29
C GLY A 649 16.77 29.64 62.58
N VAL A 650 16.01 29.63 61.48
CA VAL A 650 15.57 30.85 60.77
C VAL A 650 14.09 31.10 61.01
N SER A 651 13.73 32.23 61.61
CA SER A 651 12.35 32.59 61.96
C SER A 651 11.65 33.38 60.84
N VAL A 652 10.31 33.46 60.87
CA VAL A 652 9.50 34.23 59.91
C VAL A 652 8.96 35.48 60.60
N ASN A 653 9.21 36.65 60.03
CA ASN A 653 8.70 37.91 60.59
C ASN A 653 7.16 37.96 60.51
N ASN A 654 6.50 38.46 61.56
CA ASN A 654 5.03 38.55 61.61
C ASN A 654 4.43 39.46 60.52
N GLU A 655 5.20 40.42 59.97
CA GLU A 655 4.77 41.23 58.83
C GLU A 655 4.55 40.38 57.57
N CYS A 656 5.29 39.26 57.42
CA CYS A 656 5.14 38.35 56.29
C CYS A 656 3.76 37.67 56.27
N LEU A 657 3.27 37.29 57.45
CA LEU A 657 1.94 36.70 57.64
C LEU A 657 0.84 37.73 57.38
N SER A 658 1.04 38.96 57.86
CA SER A 658 0.08 40.06 57.69
C SER A 658 -0.07 40.42 56.21
N ALA A 659 1.03 40.56 55.47
CA ALA A 659 1.03 40.83 54.03
C ALA A 659 0.36 39.70 53.23
N PHE A 660 0.62 38.44 53.61
CA PHE A 660 0.00 37.28 52.96
C PHE A 660 -1.51 37.20 53.21
N GLN A 661 -1.98 37.51 54.43
CA GLN A 661 -3.41 37.57 54.71
C GLN A 661 -4.12 38.67 53.90
N ASP A 662 -3.48 39.82 53.72
CA ASP A 662 -4.01 40.90 52.89
C ASP A 662 -4.12 40.52 51.39
N LEU A 663 -3.15 39.76 50.87
CA LEU A 663 -3.20 39.18 49.52
C LEU A 663 -4.30 38.12 49.41
N LYS A 664 -4.40 37.20 50.36
CA LYS A 664 -5.40 36.12 50.37
C LYS A 664 -6.84 36.63 50.47
N LEU A 665 -7.07 37.74 51.15
CA LEU A 665 -8.39 38.38 51.23
C LEU A 665 -8.74 39.22 49.98
N GLY A 666 -7.86 39.29 48.98
CA GLY A 666 -8.08 39.97 47.70
C GLY A 666 -8.14 41.50 47.80
N LYS A 667 -7.53 42.10 48.83
CA LYS A 667 -7.77 43.52 49.19
C LYS A 667 -6.72 44.51 48.68
N LYS A 668 -5.45 44.13 48.54
CA LYS A 668 -4.36 45.11 48.37
C LYS A 668 -3.20 44.73 47.43
N HIS A 669 -2.83 43.46 47.34
CA HIS A 669 -1.61 43.03 46.66
C HIS A 669 -1.89 41.84 45.73
N LYS A 670 -1.28 41.82 44.55
CA LYS A 670 -1.26 40.69 43.60
C LYS A 670 -0.04 39.79 43.84
N TYR A 671 1.08 40.36 44.29
CA TYR A 671 2.26 39.58 44.68
C TYR A 671 3.06 40.19 45.83
N ILE A 672 3.85 39.34 46.48
CA ILE A 672 4.74 39.66 47.61
C ILE A 672 6.10 39.00 47.35
N LEU A 673 7.18 39.75 47.53
CA LEU A 673 8.55 39.24 47.57
C LEU A 673 9.06 39.23 49.00
N TYR A 674 9.72 38.14 49.36
CA TYR A 674 10.38 37.93 50.65
C TYR A 674 11.87 37.69 50.46
N ALA A 675 12.65 38.27 51.36
CA ALA A 675 14.09 38.09 51.45
C ALA A 675 14.49 37.76 52.89
N LEU A 676 15.69 37.23 53.07
CA LEU A 676 16.32 37.15 54.38
C LEU A 676 16.84 38.53 54.79
N ASN A 677 16.75 38.85 56.08
CA ASN A 677 17.39 40.03 56.63
C ASN A 677 18.93 39.97 56.46
N ALA A 678 19.62 41.10 56.67
CA ALA A 678 21.08 41.17 56.50
C ALA A 678 21.87 40.17 57.38
N GLY A 679 21.26 39.65 58.45
CA GLY A 679 21.85 38.64 59.35
C GLY A 679 21.55 37.18 58.98
N ASN A 680 20.73 36.91 57.96
CA ASN A 680 20.20 35.58 57.62
C ASN A 680 19.49 34.85 58.78
N THR A 681 18.89 35.60 59.71
CA THR A 681 18.22 35.03 60.90
C THR A 681 16.69 35.06 60.78
N GLU A 682 16.15 35.93 59.94
CA GLU A 682 14.70 36.11 59.80
C GLU A 682 14.30 36.40 58.34
N ILE A 683 13.17 35.84 57.92
CA ILE A 683 12.52 36.12 56.63
C ILE A 683 11.61 37.34 56.76
N VAL A 684 11.85 38.35 55.93
CA VAL A 684 11.15 39.66 55.93
C VAL A 684 10.49 39.95 54.58
N VAL A 685 9.47 40.83 54.58
CA VAL A 685 8.85 41.33 53.35
C VAL A 685 9.78 42.31 52.67
N GLU A 686 10.22 42.00 51.46
CA GLU A 686 11.06 42.90 50.65
C GLU A 686 10.18 43.86 49.83
N LYS A 687 9.12 43.34 49.19
CA LYS A 687 8.24 44.14 48.32
C LYS A 687 6.82 43.59 48.31
N THR A 688 5.83 44.48 48.24
CA THR A 688 4.43 44.13 47.94
C THR A 688 3.94 44.99 46.78
N SER A 689 3.15 44.43 45.87
CA SER A 689 2.72 45.14 44.67
C SER A 689 1.38 44.58 44.15
N SER A 690 0.63 45.44 43.44
CA SER A 690 -0.60 45.08 42.73
C SER A 690 -0.40 44.98 41.22
N GLY A 691 0.86 44.88 40.76
CA GLY A 691 1.23 44.78 39.35
C GLY A 691 0.81 43.47 38.67
N THR A 692 1.06 43.41 37.38
CA THR A 692 0.83 42.25 36.51
C THR A 692 1.89 41.16 36.72
N TYR A 693 1.72 40.00 36.09
CA TYR A 693 2.70 38.91 36.16
C TYR A 693 4.05 39.31 35.53
N GLU A 694 4.04 40.14 34.50
CA GLU A 694 5.27 40.68 33.88
C GLU A 694 6.00 41.63 34.83
N ASP A 695 5.28 42.48 35.57
CA ASP A 695 5.88 43.34 36.60
C ASP A 695 6.54 42.53 37.71
N PHE A 696 5.94 41.38 38.08
CA PHE A 696 6.54 40.45 39.03
C PHE A 696 7.84 39.83 38.51
N LEU A 697 7.86 39.36 37.26
CA LEU A 697 9.08 38.78 36.66
C LEU A 697 10.21 39.82 36.58
N GLY A 698 9.88 41.07 36.27
CA GLY A 698 10.85 42.17 36.25
C GLY A 698 11.44 42.54 37.63
N ASP A 699 10.75 42.17 38.72
CA ASP A 699 11.20 42.41 40.09
C ASP A 699 12.08 41.26 40.65
N LEU A 700 12.22 40.13 39.95
CA LEU A 700 13.08 39.04 40.37
C LEU A 700 14.56 39.35 40.06
N PRO A 701 15.47 39.33 41.06
CA PRO A 701 16.88 39.67 40.84
C PRO A 701 17.63 38.52 40.14
N GLU A 702 18.51 38.83 39.19
CA GLU A 702 19.28 37.84 38.41
C GLU A 702 20.34 37.07 39.23
N GLY A 703 20.76 37.59 40.39
CA GLY A 703 21.91 37.07 41.13
C GLY A 703 21.66 36.71 42.60
N GLU A 704 20.42 36.84 43.09
CA GLU A 704 20.10 36.56 44.50
C GLU A 704 18.81 35.74 44.64
N PRO A 705 18.76 34.78 45.59
CA PRO A 705 17.53 34.04 45.84
C PRO A 705 16.44 34.89 46.51
N ARG A 706 15.18 34.60 46.21
CA ARG A 706 13.98 35.22 46.81
C ARG A 706 12.86 34.20 46.95
N PHE A 707 11.96 34.42 47.91
CA PHE A 707 10.66 33.75 47.90
C PHE A 707 9.59 34.72 47.43
N ALA A 708 8.61 34.24 46.69
CA ALA A 708 7.50 35.05 46.26
C ALA A 708 6.15 34.35 46.47
N ILE A 709 5.12 35.14 46.70
CA ILE A 709 3.73 34.72 46.60
C ILE A 709 3.08 35.51 45.48
N PHE A 710 2.36 34.82 44.60
CA PHE A 710 1.60 35.45 43.51
C PHE A 710 0.17 34.89 43.45
N ASP A 711 -0.86 35.74 43.36
CA ASP A 711 -2.24 35.31 43.10
C ASP A 711 -2.48 35.18 41.59
N PHE A 712 -2.33 33.97 41.06
CA PHE A 712 -2.31 33.68 39.63
C PHE A 712 -3.71 33.40 39.09
N GLU A 713 -4.18 34.25 38.20
CA GLU A 713 -5.50 34.19 37.59
C GLU A 713 -5.41 33.64 36.16
N PHE A 714 -6.22 32.62 35.85
CA PHE A 714 -6.25 31.99 34.52
C PHE A 714 -7.66 31.54 34.13
N GLU A 715 -7.90 31.40 32.83
CA GLU A 715 -9.17 30.93 32.26
C GLU A 715 -9.12 29.42 31.98
N LYS A 716 -10.14 28.68 32.40
CA LYS A 716 -10.35 27.27 31.98
C LYS A 716 -11.00 27.23 30.58
N GLU A 717 -10.78 26.14 29.85
CA GLU A 717 -11.32 25.91 28.49
C GLU A 717 -12.85 26.07 28.38
N ASP A 718 -13.59 25.86 29.49
CA ASP A 718 -15.04 26.07 29.58
C ASP A 718 -15.47 27.56 29.77
N GLY A 719 -14.53 28.52 29.70
CA GLY A 719 -14.80 29.97 29.81
C GLY A 719 -14.91 30.50 31.26
N GLY A 720 -14.48 29.74 32.26
CA GLY A 720 -14.50 30.15 33.68
C GLY A 720 -13.14 30.64 34.19
N LYS A 721 -13.08 31.84 34.77
CA LYS A 721 -11.90 32.38 35.45
C LYS A 721 -11.70 31.71 36.82
N ARG A 722 -10.47 31.25 37.10
CA ARG A 722 -10.05 30.77 38.42
C ARG A 722 -8.76 31.46 38.85
N ASN A 723 -8.58 31.64 40.15
CA ASN A 723 -7.33 32.09 40.73
C ASN A 723 -6.74 31.01 41.66
N LYS A 724 -5.41 30.91 41.67
CA LYS A 724 -4.64 30.01 42.53
C LYS A 724 -3.45 30.79 43.10
N ILE A 725 -3.27 30.74 44.42
CA ILE A 725 -2.13 31.36 45.10
C ILE A 725 -0.91 30.47 44.91
N LEU A 726 0.14 31.01 44.30
CA LEU A 726 1.40 30.34 44.01
C LEU A 726 2.46 30.72 45.04
N PHE A 727 3.28 29.75 45.45
CA PHE A 727 4.54 30.00 46.14
C PHE A 727 5.70 29.75 45.18
N ILE A 728 6.54 30.75 44.97
CA ILE A 728 7.66 30.69 44.04
C ILE A 728 8.96 30.77 44.83
N SER A 729 9.80 29.76 44.70
CA SER A 729 11.16 29.74 45.25
C SER A 729 12.14 30.06 44.12
N TRP A 730 12.58 31.32 44.06
CA TRP A 730 13.52 31.82 43.06
C TRP A 730 14.95 31.66 43.57
N SER A 731 15.79 30.93 42.83
CA SER A 731 17.20 30.70 43.19
C SER A 731 18.07 30.68 41.93
N PRO A 732 18.39 31.85 41.33
CA PRO A 732 19.02 31.91 40.04
C PRO A 732 20.41 31.29 40.02
N ASP A 733 20.80 30.73 38.88
CA ASP A 733 22.04 29.95 38.78
C ASP A 733 23.30 30.72 39.17
N GLY A 734 23.34 32.03 38.92
CA GLY A 734 24.43 32.92 39.32
C GLY A 734 24.55 33.21 40.83
N SER A 735 23.61 32.76 41.67
CA SER A 735 23.64 33.04 43.12
C SER A 735 24.76 32.29 43.84
N LYS A 736 25.35 32.89 44.88
CA LYS A 736 26.39 32.25 45.70
C LYS A 736 25.84 30.98 46.39
N ILE A 737 26.61 29.89 46.34
CA ILE A 737 26.23 28.56 46.91
C ILE A 737 25.74 28.68 48.36
N LYS A 738 26.43 29.48 49.19
CA LYS A 738 26.05 29.71 50.59
C LYS A 738 24.66 30.34 50.74
N GLN A 739 24.27 31.26 49.85
CA GLN A 739 22.93 31.85 49.87
C GLN A 739 21.87 30.85 49.39
N LYS A 740 22.15 30.07 48.35
CA LYS A 740 21.24 29.01 47.88
C LYS A 740 20.95 27.99 48.99
N MET A 741 21.97 27.57 49.75
CA MET A 741 21.82 26.62 50.87
C MET A 741 20.96 27.19 52.01
N VAL A 742 21.13 28.46 52.37
CA VAL A 742 20.36 29.08 53.47
C VAL A 742 18.90 29.33 53.06
N TYR A 743 18.64 29.75 51.82
CA TYR A 743 17.26 29.87 51.33
C TYR A 743 16.60 28.49 51.21
N ALA A 744 17.28 27.46 50.70
CA ALA A 744 16.73 26.10 50.64
C ALA A 744 16.37 25.54 52.03
N SER A 745 17.20 25.77 53.05
CA SER A 745 16.94 25.30 54.43
C SER A 745 15.93 26.13 55.22
N SER A 746 15.62 27.36 54.76
CA SER A 746 14.66 28.27 55.39
C SER A 746 13.28 28.29 54.71
N LYS A 747 13.18 27.70 53.52
CA LYS A 747 11.94 27.60 52.72
C LYS A 747 10.78 27.00 53.51
N ASP A 748 11.05 25.90 54.22
CA ASP A 748 10.06 25.17 55.02
C ASP A 748 9.45 26.04 56.14
N ALA A 749 10.24 26.91 56.76
CA ALA A 749 9.76 27.80 57.82
C ALA A 749 8.72 28.80 57.29
N LEU A 750 8.97 29.43 56.13
CA LEU A 750 8.00 30.31 55.48
C LEU A 750 6.80 29.53 54.94
N ARG A 751 7.04 28.43 54.22
CA ARG A 751 5.99 27.64 53.56
C ARG A 751 4.97 27.07 54.54
N ARG A 752 5.40 26.61 55.73
CA ARG A 752 4.50 26.11 56.79
C ARG A 752 3.70 27.23 57.46
N SER A 753 4.26 28.44 57.50
CA SER A 753 3.62 29.61 58.09
C SER A 753 2.51 30.19 57.19
N LEU A 754 2.57 29.95 55.87
CA LEU A 754 1.60 30.44 54.88
C LEU A 754 0.54 29.38 54.52
N GLN A 755 -0.66 29.48 55.10
CA GLN A 755 -1.77 28.55 54.83
C GLN A 755 -2.66 29.01 53.66
N GLY A 756 -2.79 28.17 52.63
CA GLY A 756 -3.65 28.41 51.46
C GLY A 756 -2.92 28.57 50.13
N ILE A 757 -1.65 28.18 50.06
CA ILE A 757 -0.90 28.06 48.80
C ILE A 757 -1.44 26.85 48.03
N ALA A 758 -1.83 27.06 46.78
CA ALA A 758 -2.43 26.05 45.92
C ALA A 758 -1.39 25.28 45.10
N PHE A 759 -0.30 25.94 44.70
CA PHE A 759 0.74 25.33 43.89
C PHE A 759 2.10 25.95 44.19
N GLU A 760 3.16 25.17 43.99
CA GLU A 760 4.52 25.56 44.31
C GLU A 760 5.40 25.48 43.06
N VAL A 761 6.17 26.53 42.81
CA VAL A 761 7.05 26.63 41.64
C VAL A 761 8.46 26.92 42.14
N GLN A 762 9.43 26.15 41.67
CA GLN A 762 10.84 26.45 41.87
C GLN A 762 11.42 26.87 40.52
N GLY A 763 12.19 27.95 40.52
CA GLY A 763 12.80 28.50 39.32
C GLY A 763 14.26 28.87 39.56
N THR A 764 15.13 28.39 38.69
CA THR A 764 16.54 28.81 38.59
C THR A 764 16.80 29.72 37.39
N ASP A 765 15.85 29.82 36.47
CA ASP A 765 15.86 30.75 35.33
C ASP A 765 14.45 31.30 35.02
N LEU A 766 14.37 32.48 34.38
CA LEU A 766 13.12 33.21 34.14
C LEU A 766 12.16 32.43 33.24
N GLU A 767 12.67 31.56 32.35
CA GLU A 767 11.85 30.68 31.51
C GLU A 767 11.04 29.66 32.33
N GLU A 768 11.59 29.17 33.45
CA GLU A 768 10.96 28.18 34.32
C GLU A 768 9.81 28.74 35.17
N VAL A 769 9.83 30.06 35.38
CA VAL A 769 8.79 30.83 36.07
C VAL A 769 7.97 31.71 35.12
N SER A 770 8.17 31.55 33.81
CA SER A 770 7.41 32.29 32.80
C SER A 770 5.90 32.02 32.91
N HIS A 771 5.09 32.97 32.43
CA HIS A 771 3.63 32.86 32.54
C HIS A 771 3.10 31.60 31.86
N GLU A 772 3.66 31.20 30.71
CA GLU A 772 3.25 30.02 29.96
C GLU A 772 3.59 28.72 30.71
N THR A 773 4.84 28.59 31.21
CA THR A 773 5.28 27.43 32.00
C THR A 773 4.44 27.25 33.27
N VAL A 774 4.13 28.36 33.95
CA VAL A 774 3.31 28.34 35.16
C VAL A 774 1.84 28.05 34.83
N LEU A 775 1.29 28.60 33.74
CA LEU A 775 -0.07 28.30 33.29
C LEU A 775 -0.24 26.81 32.97
N GLU A 776 0.73 26.19 32.29
CA GLU A 776 0.71 24.75 32.00
C GLU A 776 0.71 23.90 33.28
N LYS A 777 1.56 24.23 34.24
CA LYS A 777 1.64 23.53 35.53
C LYS A 777 0.34 23.69 36.35
N VAL A 778 -0.22 24.89 36.36
CA VAL A 778 -1.40 25.25 37.15
C VAL A 778 -2.70 24.73 36.53
N SER A 779 -2.76 24.57 35.21
CA SER A 779 -3.89 24.01 34.46
C SER A 779 -3.95 22.48 34.49
N LYS A 780 -2.80 21.78 34.49
CA LYS A 780 -2.72 20.30 34.61
C LYS A 780 -3.00 19.77 36.02
N GLY A 781 -2.82 20.59 37.05
CA GLY A 781 -3.16 20.23 38.44
C GLY A 781 -4.65 20.41 38.75
N ASN A 782 -5.43 19.35 38.52
CA ASN A 782 -6.81 19.22 39.01
C ASN A 782 -6.87 18.07 40.02
#